data_AF-M0NY06-F1
#
_entry.id   AF-M0NY06-F1
#
_cell.length_a   1.000
_cell.length_b   1.000
_cell.length_c   1.000
_cell.angle_alpha   90.00
_cell.angle_beta   90.00
_cell.angle_gamma   90.00
#
_symmetry.space_group_name_H-M   'P 1'
#
loop_
_entity.id
_entity.type
_entity.pdbx_description
1 polymer ?
#
loop_
_entity_poly.entity_id
_entity_poly.type
_entity_poly.pdbx_seq_one_letter_code
_entity_poly.pdbx_strand_id
1 'polypeptide(L)'
;MVVEGAVAERLLDDFRLLLGAGVELVGVDRERLADPVGEGGLGAHGTVDDPGRQKGLRPTGGVGAVGTRPVRPETDPYRGAFAERSRTPRMEFAAFAERAERLAAEPADIETTRLVADLLAAAGGRGKSDDLATVTRFLLGRVFPAHDTRTLDVGPALCREAIARAAGPNVGAADVEERLAEAGEIGAVAAGFDFGGQRGLAAFGEGRDRLTVAAVDAALRELAADAGDGSESRKRDALFGLFNRCEPAEAKLLARLVLGEMRLGVGEGTVRDAIAEAFLAEASADDGKEGNDGDDPTLRARDEAAAAVERALQVTNDYGRVAVLARDEGLAGLRAEGLAVGRPVQAMLAQAGTATDAVEAFGEVAVETKFDGARVQVHYVPESAAEGGEGLGPRVYSRNMDDVTDALPEVVEYVEARVSVPVILDGEVVAVDDDGDPLPFQEVLRRFRRKHDVDRMREEVGLRLHAFDCLHADGEDLLDEPLRARHDLLVDVLPDAAASVEFADDPEAIEVAEAAALDAGHEGVMLKNPDAAYTPGDRGRDWLKRKPDVETLDAVVVGAEWGEGRRAELFGTFLLGVGAGDDEFATIGKVATGLTDEALADLTERLKPHVVSEDGTEIEIRPEAVLEVGYEEIQTSPTYSSGYALRFPRFVGVRDDKSVGDADSLERVARLAGDGAE
;
A
#
# COMPACT_ATOMS: atom_id res chain seq x y z
N MET A 1 -20.95 0.21 -53.03
CA MET A 1 -21.65 1.50 -52.76
C MET A 1 -23.12 1.18 -52.63
N VAL A 2 -23.79 1.68 -51.57
CA VAL A 2 -25.10 1.22 -51.07
C VAL A 2 -25.08 -0.21 -50.49
N VAL A 3 -24.77 -0.34 -49.20
CA VAL A 3 -25.62 -1.00 -48.16
C VAL A 3 -25.10 -0.49 -46.80
N GLU A 4 -25.72 0.53 -46.21
CA GLU A 4 -25.58 0.86 -44.77
C GLU A 4 -26.63 1.92 -44.39
N GLY A 5 -27.85 1.44 -44.11
CA GLY A 5 -28.99 2.30 -43.75
C GLY A 5 -30.13 1.59 -43.04
N ALA A 6 -29.91 0.35 -42.59
CA ALA A 6 -30.95 -0.52 -42.01
C ALA A 6 -30.64 -1.02 -40.59
N VAL A 7 -29.50 -0.62 -40.00
CA VAL A 7 -29.10 -1.01 -38.64
C VAL A 7 -29.44 0.09 -37.62
N ALA A 8 -29.38 1.36 -38.02
CA ALA A 8 -29.62 2.49 -37.13
C ALA A 8 -31.10 2.65 -36.68
N GLU A 9 -32.07 2.33 -37.54
CA GLU A 9 -33.50 2.45 -37.17
C GLU A 9 -33.91 1.39 -36.14
N ARG A 10 -33.30 0.20 -36.16
CA ARG A 10 -33.69 -0.91 -35.27
C ARG A 10 -33.28 -0.67 -33.81
N LEU A 11 -32.15 0.00 -33.58
CA LEU A 11 -31.68 0.36 -32.25
C LEU A 11 -32.47 1.51 -31.61
N LEU A 12 -33.13 2.35 -32.41
CA LEU A 12 -33.93 3.48 -31.91
C LEU A 12 -35.35 3.10 -31.48
N ASP A 13 -35.91 2.01 -32.00
CA ASP A 13 -37.22 1.50 -31.57
C ASP A 13 -37.12 0.70 -30.25
N ASP A 14 -36.06 -0.09 -30.05
CA ASP A 14 -35.81 -0.77 -28.76
C ASP A 14 -35.56 0.23 -27.63
N PHE A 15 -34.90 1.36 -27.90
CA PHE A 15 -34.68 2.43 -26.90
C PHE A 15 -35.96 3.18 -26.51
N ARG A 16 -37.00 3.19 -27.36
CA ARG A 16 -38.30 3.81 -27.07
C ARG A 16 -39.24 2.92 -26.25
N LEU A 17 -38.95 1.62 -26.12
CA LEU A 17 -39.69 0.70 -25.27
C LEU A 17 -39.27 0.77 -23.78
N LEU A 18 -38.11 1.36 -23.48
CA LEU A 18 -37.53 1.44 -22.13
C LEU A 18 -37.86 2.73 -21.35
N LEU A 19 -38.42 3.75 -21.99
CA LEU A 19 -38.75 5.03 -21.34
C LEU A 19 -40.25 5.30 -21.34
N GLY A 20 -40.88 5.10 -20.18
CA GLY A 20 -42.30 5.39 -19.97
C GLY A 20 -42.62 6.88 -20.11
N ALA A 21 -43.43 7.19 -21.13
CA ALA A 21 -44.25 8.39 -21.31
C ALA A 21 -43.79 9.72 -20.67
N GLY A 22 -43.24 10.62 -21.52
CA GLY A 22 -43.63 12.04 -21.44
C GLY A 22 -42.52 13.10 -21.45
N VAL A 23 -41.83 13.30 -22.58
CA VAL A 23 -41.17 14.58 -22.91
C VAL A 23 -41.35 14.87 -24.41
N GLU A 24 -41.83 16.06 -24.76
CA GLU A 24 -41.89 16.54 -26.16
C GLU A 24 -40.54 17.14 -26.58
N LEU A 25 -40.07 16.82 -27.80
CA LEU A 25 -38.91 17.46 -28.42
C LEU A 25 -39.36 18.62 -29.32
N VAL A 26 -38.94 19.84 -29.00
CA VAL A 26 -39.15 21.03 -29.83
C VAL A 26 -38.05 21.12 -30.91
N GLY A 27 -38.45 21.58 -32.10
CA GLY A 27 -37.68 21.40 -33.34
C GLY A 27 -36.34 22.14 -33.43
N VAL A 28 -35.42 21.53 -34.20
CA VAL A 28 -34.19 22.13 -34.68
C VAL A 28 -34.48 22.93 -35.95
N ASP A 29 -34.19 24.22 -35.94
CA ASP A 29 -34.29 25.06 -37.14
C ASP A 29 -33.05 24.92 -38.03
N ARG A 30 -33.25 24.87 -39.36
CA ARG A 30 -32.20 24.58 -40.35
C ARG A 30 -32.14 25.68 -41.39
N GLU A 31 -31.26 26.68 -41.23
CA GLU A 31 -30.80 27.48 -42.38
C GLU A 31 -29.56 28.34 -42.07
N ARG A 32 -28.39 27.97 -42.63
CA ARG A 32 -27.71 28.78 -43.67
C ARG A 32 -26.40 28.16 -44.18
N LEU A 33 -26.38 27.90 -45.48
CA LEU A 33 -25.17 27.76 -46.31
C LEU A 33 -24.69 29.14 -46.76
N ALA A 34 -23.37 29.38 -46.78
CA ALA A 34 -22.67 30.08 -47.87
C ALA A 34 -21.13 30.17 -47.62
N ASP A 35 -20.37 29.49 -48.47
CA ASP A 35 -18.96 29.78 -48.79
C ASP A 35 -18.89 31.09 -49.66
N PRO A 36 -17.74 31.80 -49.86
CA PRO A 36 -16.58 31.20 -50.56
C PRO A 36 -15.14 31.73 -50.26
N VAL A 37 -14.17 30.83 -50.43
CA VAL A 37 -12.90 30.93 -51.21
C VAL A 37 -12.11 32.26 -51.26
N GLY A 38 -10.80 32.19 -50.95
CA GLY A 38 -9.78 33.15 -51.38
C GLY A 38 -8.39 32.50 -51.57
N GLU A 39 -7.80 32.62 -52.76
CA GLU A 39 -6.49 32.05 -53.12
C GLU A 39 -5.30 33.00 -52.90
N GLY A 40 -4.09 32.43 -52.79
CA GLY A 40 -2.81 33.12 -53.01
C GLY A 40 -1.76 32.87 -51.91
N GLY A 41 -0.49 32.55 -52.19
CA GLY A 41 0.15 32.29 -53.48
C GLY A 41 1.68 32.51 -53.45
N LEU A 42 2.44 31.43 -53.69
CA LEU A 42 3.81 31.36 -54.27
C LEU A 42 4.99 32.12 -53.62
N GLY A 43 6.12 31.39 -53.49
CA GLY A 43 7.46 31.95 -53.26
C GLY A 43 8.55 30.87 -53.21
N ALA A 44 9.17 30.55 -54.35
CA ALA A 44 10.21 29.52 -54.47
C ALA A 44 11.59 30.11 -54.82
N HIS A 45 12.67 29.40 -54.48
CA HIS A 45 14.02 29.31 -55.11
C HIS A 45 15.05 28.86 -54.05
N GLY A 46 16.07 28.04 -54.33
CA GLY A 46 16.48 27.42 -55.60
C GLY A 46 17.54 26.32 -55.41
N THR A 47 17.89 25.62 -56.50
CA THR A 47 18.72 24.39 -56.57
C THR A 47 20.16 24.65 -57.05
N VAL A 48 21.13 23.81 -56.66
CA VAL A 48 22.45 23.62 -57.32
C VAL A 48 22.99 22.19 -57.10
N ASP A 49 23.59 21.60 -58.14
CA ASP A 49 24.12 20.21 -58.26
C ASP A 49 25.68 20.20 -58.48
N ASP A 50 26.46 19.12 -58.54
CA ASP A 50 26.17 17.66 -58.56
C ASP A 50 27.13 16.79 -57.67
N PRO A 51 28.32 16.27 -58.09
CA PRO A 51 28.56 14.84 -57.85
C PRO A 51 29.74 14.45 -56.94
N GLY A 52 29.60 13.32 -56.23
CA GLY A 52 30.74 12.60 -55.63
C GLY A 52 30.41 11.26 -54.94
N ARG A 53 30.83 10.14 -55.55
CA ARG A 53 30.85 8.74 -55.03
C ARG A 53 31.29 8.62 -53.54
N GLN A 54 30.95 7.57 -52.76
CA GLN A 54 30.70 6.16 -53.09
C GLN A 54 29.91 5.41 -51.97
N LYS A 55 29.47 4.17 -52.24
CA LYS A 55 28.58 3.34 -51.39
C LYS A 55 29.17 2.90 -50.04
N GLY A 56 28.32 2.87 -49.00
CA GLY A 56 28.47 2.10 -47.75
C GLY A 56 27.09 1.85 -47.13
N LEU A 57 26.83 0.66 -46.58
CA LEU A 57 25.51 0.25 -46.07
C LEU A 57 25.10 1.02 -44.79
N ARG A 58 23.79 1.25 -44.63
CA ARG A 58 23.16 1.64 -43.36
C ARG A 58 22.33 0.45 -42.82
N PRO A 59 22.33 0.20 -41.51
CA PRO A 59 21.12 -0.18 -40.78
C PRO A 59 20.27 1.06 -40.49
N THR A 60 18.95 0.86 -40.41
CA THR A 60 17.96 1.87 -40.03
C THR A 60 17.56 1.70 -38.57
N GLY A 61 17.35 2.80 -37.84
CA GLY A 61 16.90 2.75 -36.44
C GLY A 61 17.53 3.87 -35.61
N GLY A 62 17.09 5.11 -35.82
CA GLY A 62 17.44 6.22 -34.94
C GLY A 62 16.26 6.52 -34.04
N VAL A 63 16.29 6.02 -32.81
CA VAL A 63 15.43 6.52 -31.73
C VAL A 63 15.90 7.94 -31.39
N GLY A 64 14.97 8.85 -31.13
CA GLY A 64 15.30 10.24 -30.85
C GLY A 64 16.00 10.38 -29.50
N ALA A 65 17.14 11.07 -29.47
CA ALA A 65 17.84 11.37 -28.23
C ALA A 65 17.01 12.30 -27.33
N VAL A 66 16.25 11.71 -26.40
CA VAL A 66 15.84 12.38 -25.16
C VAL A 66 17.08 12.45 -24.27
N GLY A 67 17.30 13.59 -23.61
CA GLY A 67 18.52 13.82 -22.85
C GLY A 67 18.58 12.95 -21.59
N THR A 68 19.62 12.14 -21.46
CA THR A 68 19.96 11.41 -20.23
C THR A 68 19.97 12.38 -19.05
N ARG A 69 19.10 12.13 -18.06
CA ARG A 69 19.06 12.93 -16.83
C ARG A 69 20.18 12.44 -15.88
N PRO A 70 20.97 13.33 -15.27
CA PRO A 70 21.97 12.91 -14.30
C PRO A 70 21.29 12.36 -13.04
N VAL A 71 21.56 11.09 -12.71
CA VAL A 71 21.07 10.43 -11.49
C VAL A 71 21.78 11.04 -10.29
N ARG A 72 21.05 11.83 -9.49
CA ARG A 72 21.57 12.42 -8.25
C ARG A 72 21.22 11.51 -7.07
N PRO A 73 22.19 11.08 -6.24
CA PRO A 73 21.86 10.52 -4.94
C PRO A 73 21.14 11.59 -4.10
N GLU A 74 19.92 11.30 -3.65
CA GLU A 74 19.08 12.27 -2.93
C GLU A 74 19.58 12.40 -1.48
N THR A 75 20.43 13.39 -1.22
CA THR A 75 20.81 13.78 0.15
C THR A 75 19.57 14.25 0.91
N ASP A 76 19.32 13.70 2.11
CA ASP A 76 18.15 14.00 2.96
C ASP A 76 17.76 15.50 2.88
N PRO A 77 16.65 15.85 2.20
CA PRO A 77 16.25 17.25 1.97
C PRO A 77 15.85 17.96 3.27
N TYR A 78 15.70 17.22 4.37
CA TYR A 78 15.44 17.76 5.70
C TYR A 78 16.72 18.07 6.49
N ARG A 79 17.92 17.75 5.97
CA ARG A 79 19.20 17.85 6.67
C ARG A 79 19.98 19.16 6.42
N GLY A 80 19.40 20.28 6.87
CA GLY A 80 20.19 21.38 7.46
C GLY A 80 20.23 22.73 6.72
N ALA A 81 19.46 23.70 7.22
CA ALA A 81 19.74 25.13 7.08
C ALA A 81 19.19 25.96 8.28
N PHE A 82 19.48 25.53 9.51
CA PHE A 82 19.03 26.24 10.72
C PHE A 82 19.88 27.47 11.06
N ALA A 83 19.72 28.56 10.29
CA ALA A 83 20.21 29.89 10.68
C ALA A 83 19.50 31.04 9.94
N GLU A 84 18.33 31.49 10.42
CA GLU A 84 18.08 32.89 10.81
C GLU A 84 16.61 33.11 11.24
N ARG A 85 16.38 33.91 12.28
CA ARG A 85 15.05 34.13 12.86
C ARG A 85 14.29 35.25 12.14
N SER A 86 13.40 34.91 11.20
CA SER A 86 12.30 35.80 10.78
C SER A 86 10.96 35.30 11.29
N ARG A 87 10.28 36.10 12.14
CA ARG A 87 8.97 35.76 12.73
C ARG A 87 7.83 35.94 11.72
N THR A 88 7.31 34.83 11.19
CA THR A 88 6.02 34.72 10.49
C THR A 88 5.29 33.51 11.09
N PRO A 89 3.95 33.54 11.29
CA PRO A 89 3.28 32.49 12.06
C PRO A 89 3.22 31.17 11.28
N ARG A 90 3.70 30.09 11.93
CA ARG A 90 3.40 28.70 11.55
C ARG A 90 1.95 28.37 11.94
N MET A 91 1.37 27.33 11.35
CA MET A 91 0.06 26.81 11.75
C MET A 91 0.11 26.38 13.22
N GLU A 92 -0.79 26.92 14.05
CA GLU A 92 -0.97 26.45 15.44
C GLU A 92 -1.51 25.02 15.43
N PHE A 93 -0.99 24.16 16.30
CA PHE A 93 -1.39 22.75 16.37
C PHE A 93 -2.86 22.62 16.79
N ALA A 94 -3.35 23.48 17.69
CA ALA A 94 -4.76 23.66 17.99
C ALA A 94 -5.64 23.91 16.74
N ALA A 95 -5.17 24.70 15.77
CA ALA A 95 -5.92 25.00 14.54
C ALA A 95 -5.92 23.84 13.53
N PHE A 96 -4.98 22.89 13.66
CA PHE A 96 -5.01 21.61 12.98
C PHE A 96 -5.93 20.62 13.71
N ALA A 97 -5.86 20.56 15.04
CA ALA A 97 -6.74 19.73 15.88
C ALA A 97 -8.23 20.05 15.71
N GLU A 98 -8.62 21.32 15.72
CA GLU A 98 -10.01 21.75 15.46
C GLU A 98 -10.52 21.27 14.08
N ARG A 99 -9.66 21.30 13.05
CA ARG A 99 -10.00 20.79 11.71
C ARG A 99 -10.06 19.26 11.67
N ALA A 100 -9.17 18.58 12.38
CA ALA A 100 -9.18 17.13 12.52
C ALA A 100 -10.43 16.62 13.26
N GLU A 101 -10.91 17.33 14.28
CA GLU A 101 -12.19 17.01 14.94
C GLU A 101 -13.39 17.19 14.00
N ARG A 102 -13.38 18.21 13.13
CA ARG A 102 -14.41 18.38 12.09
C ARG A 102 -14.36 17.25 11.06
N LEU A 103 -13.17 16.88 10.58
CA LEU A 103 -12.99 15.76 9.64
C LEU A 103 -13.51 14.45 10.23
N ALA A 104 -13.14 14.12 11.47
CA ALA A 104 -13.57 12.90 12.14
C ALA A 104 -15.07 12.83 12.46
N ALA A 105 -15.82 13.91 12.24
CA ALA A 105 -17.26 14.01 12.43
C ALA A 105 -18.05 14.05 11.12
N GLU A 106 -17.39 14.12 9.96
CA GLU A 106 -18.02 14.21 8.64
C GLU A 106 -18.23 12.81 8.03
N PRO A 107 -19.48 12.37 7.81
CA PRO A 107 -19.77 11.06 7.21
C PRO A 107 -19.70 11.04 5.66
N ALA A 108 -19.62 12.18 4.96
CA ALA A 108 -19.64 12.22 3.50
C ALA A 108 -18.25 12.34 2.87
N ASP A 109 -17.86 11.34 2.05
CA ASP A 109 -16.52 11.26 1.43
C ASP A 109 -16.10 12.51 0.65
N ILE A 110 -17.02 13.11 -0.11
CA ILE A 110 -16.73 14.32 -0.91
C ILE A 110 -16.50 15.54 -0.01
N GLU A 111 -17.31 15.72 1.03
CA GLU A 111 -17.16 16.85 1.95
C GLU A 111 -15.91 16.67 2.82
N THR A 112 -15.60 15.45 3.26
CA THR A 112 -14.31 15.10 3.88
C THR A 112 -13.15 15.48 2.96
N THR A 113 -13.20 15.15 1.67
CA THR A 113 -12.16 15.51 0.69
C THR A 113 -11.98 17.03 0.57
N ARG A 114 -13.08 17.79 0.53
CA ARG A 114 -13.06 19.27 0.52
C ARG A 114 -12.50 19.88 1.80
N LEU A 115 -12.88 19.35 2.97
CA LEU A 115 -12.35 19.77 4.26
C LEU A 115 -10.84 19.50 4.38
N VAL A 116 -10.36 18.40 3.79
CA VAL A 116 -8.91 18.17 3.64
C VAL A 116 -8.29 19.18 2.69
N ALA A 117 -8.88 19.45 1.52
CA ALA A 117 -8.37 20.42 0.55
C ALA A 117 -8.24 21.84 1.14
N ASP A 118 -9.27 22.30 1.88
CA ASP A 118 -9.26 23.57 2.62
C ASP A 118 -8.14 23.62 3.70
N LEU A 119 -7.90 22.49 4.39
CA LEU A 119 -6.81 22.36 5.36
C LEU A 119 -5.44 22.43 4.67
N LEU A 120 -5.26 21.75 3.54
CA LEU A 120 -4.01 21.78 2.76
C LEU A 120 -3.75 23.20 2.23
N ALA A 121 -4.75 23.86 1.66
CA ALA A 121 -4.66 25.24 1.20
C ALA A 121 -4.32 26.22 2.35
N ALA A 122 -4.86 25.98 3.55
CA ALA A 122 -4.52 26.76 4.75
C ALA A 122 -3.10 26.48 5.29
N ALA A 123 -2.58 25.26 5.13
CA ALA A 123 -1.24 24.86 5.55
C ALA A 123 -0.13 25.36 4.59
N GLY A 124 -0.43 25.39 3.29
CA GLY A 124 0.47 25.82 2.22
C GLY A 124 0.39 27.31 1.85
N GLY A 125 0.11 28.18 2.83
CA GLY A 125 -0.17 29.60 2.59
C GLY A 125 0.95 30.35 1.85
N ARG A 126 0.58 31.29 0.96
CA ARG A 126 1.52 32.05 0.10
C ARG A 126 2.56 32.82 0.95
N GLY A 127 3.78 32.30 1.07
CA GLY A 127 4.85 32.93 1.86
C GLY A 127 5.96 31.97 2.30
N LYS A 128 6.64 32.31 3.41
CA LYS A 128 7.75 31.52 3.99
C LYS A 128 7.36 30.65 5.20
N SER A 129 6.06 30.56 5.49
CA SER A 129 5.51 29.77 6.60
C SER A 129 4.70 28.61 6.03
N ASP A 130 5.43 27.62 5.51
CA ASP A 130 4.86 26.47 4.81
C ASP A 130 4.88 25.23 5.72
N ASP A 131 3.69 24.80 6.16
CA ASP A 131 3.48 23.58 6.93
C ASP A 131 2.84 22.46 6.08
N LEU A 132 2.64 22.69 4.77
CA LEU A 132 1.89 21.80 3.87
C LEU A 132 2.39 20.35 3.91
N ALA A 133 3.69 20.14 3.69
CA ALA A 133 4.26 18.80 3.66
C ALA A 133 4.06 18.03 4.98
N THR A 134 4.13 18.74 6.11
CA THR A 134 3.95 18.14 7.45
C THR A 134 2.48 17.88 7.76
N VAL A 135 1.57 18.81 7.46
CA VAL A 135 0.12 18.61 7.62
C VAL A 135 -0.37 17.43 6.77
N THR A 136 0.11 17.33 5.53
CA THR A 136 -0.25 16.23 4.62
C THR A 136 0.17 14.86 5.17
N ARG A 137 1.37 14.75 5.75
CA ARG A 137 1.81 13.51 6.41
C ARG A 137 1.04 13.23 7.71
N PHE A 138 0.80 14.26 8.54
CA PHE A 138 0.08 14.13 9.80
C PHE A 138 -1.37 13.67 9.60
N LEU A 139 -2.04 14.08 8.52
CA LEU A 139 -3.37 13.59 8.14
C LEU A 139 -3.40 12.06 7.96
N LEU A 140 -2.33 11.49 7.43
CA LEU A 140 -2.14 10.04 7.24
C LEU A 140 -1.50 9.34 8.45
N GLY A 141 -1.32 10.05 9.58
CA GLY A 141 -0.71 9.49 10.80
C GLY A 141 0.79 9.28 10.72
N ARG A 142 1.46 9.90 9.74
CA ARG A 142 2.90 9.74 9.51
C ARG A 142 3.66 11.00 9.91
N VAL A 143 4.84 10.84 10.50
CA VAL A 143 5.80 11.94 10.72
C VAL A 143 6.79 12.03 9.55
N PHE A 144 7.19 10.87 9.04
CA PHE A 144 8.11 10.69 7.92
C PHE A 144 7.38 10.27 6.63
N PRO A 145 7.98 10.43 5.44
CA PRO A 145 7.48 9.82 4.20
C PRO A 145 7.31 8.30 4.31
N ALA A 146 6.52 7.69 3.43
CA ALA A 146 6.25 6.24 3.54
C ALA A 146 7.47 5.36 3.21
N HIS A 147 8.46 5.91 2.49
CA HIS A 147 9.73 5.26 2.14
C HIS A 147 10.85 5.45 3.21
N ASP A 148 10.58 6.21 4.27
CA ASP A 148 11.57 6.56 5.30
C ASP A 148 11.44 5.59 6.48
N THR A 149 12.51 4.86 6.76
CA THR A 149 12.54 3.77 7.74
C THR A 149 12.58 4.22 9.19
N ARG A 150 12.61 5.54 9.44
CA ARG A 150 12.61 6.11 10.79
C ARG A 150 11.24 5.93 11.46
N THR A 151 11.23 5.19 12.57
CA THR A 151 10.09 5.02 13.47
C THR A 151 10.21 5.93 14.69
N LEU A 152 9.07 6.24 15.33
CA LEU A 152 9.09 6.91 16.64
C LEU A 152 9.53 5.95 17.77
N ASP A 153 9.36 4.64 17.57
CA ASP A 153 9.44 3.57 18.59
C ASP A 153 8.59 3.87 19.85
N VAL A 154 7.42 4.48 19.66
CA VAL A 154 6.48 4.72 20.75
C VAL A 154 5.35 3.70 20.67
N GLY A 155 5.47 2.65 21.48
CA GLY A 155 4.37 1.71 21.70
C GLY A 155 3.28 2.26 22.63
N PRO A 156 2.10 1.61 22.69
CA PRO A 156 0.99 2.01 23.57
C PRO A 156 1.39 2.17 25.04
N ALA A 157 2.26 1.30 25.58
CA ALA A 157 2.75 1.40 26.95
C ALA A 157 3.46 2.74 27.23
N LEU A 158 4.40 3.13 26.37
CA LEU A 158 5.17 4.36 26.50
C LEU A 158 4.28 5.61 26.35
N CYS A 159 3.30 5.56 25.44
CA CYS A 159 2.29 6.61 25.29
C CYS A 159 1.42 6.75 26.56
N ARG A 160 0.93 5.63 27.13
CA ARG A 160 0.15 5.62 28.37
C ARG A 160 0.95 6.14 29.57
N GLU A 161 2.24 5.80 29.68
CA GLU A 161 3.12 6.37 30.72
C GLU A 161 3.30 7.89 30.58
N ALA A 162 3.50 8.39 29.35
CA ALA A 162 3.63 9.82 29.10
C ALA A 162 2.35 10.59 29.44
N ILE A 163 1.18 10.05 29.07
CA ILE A 163 -0.14 10.59 29.41
C ILE A 163 -0.36 10.59 30.93
N ALA A 164 -0.14 9.45 31.60
CA ALA A 164 -0.30 9.33 33.06
C ALA A 164 0.56 10.37 33.80
N ARG A 165 1.84 10.46 33.42
CA ARG A 165 2.79 11.41 34.00
C ARG A 165 2.40 12.86 33.73
N ALA A 166 1.82 13.19 32.58
CA ALA A 166 1.33 14.52 32.28
C ALA A 166 0.05 14.85 33.08
N ALA A 167 -0.83 13.87 33.28
CA ALA A 167 -2.12 14.03 33.97
C ALA A 167 -1.98 14.34 35.47
N GLY A 168 -1.03 13.72 36.18
CA GLY A 168 -0.87 13.99 37.62
C GLY A 168 0.09 13.05 38.34
N PRO A 169 0.63 13.45 39.52
CA PRO A 169 1.50 12.60 40.33
C PRO A 169 0.74 11.41 40.97
N ASN A 170 -0.59 11.43 40.91
CA ASN A 170 -1.48 10.39 41.41
C ASN A 170 -2.17 9.61 40.28
N VAL A 171 -1.67 9.73 39.03
CA VAL A 171 -2.18 8.99 37.87
C VAL A 171 -1.08 8.07 37.37
N GLY A 172 -1.34 6.77 37.41
CA GLY A 172 -0.47 5.74 36.84
C GLY A 172 -0.94 5.28 35.46
N ALA A 173 -0.14 4.43 34.82
CA ALA A 173 -0.51 3.83 33.53
C ALA A 173 -1.79 2.96 33.63
N ALA A 174 -2.06 2.37 34.80
CA ALA A 174 -3.27 1.59 35.06
C ALA A 174 -4.55 2.46 35.03
N ASP A 175 -4.53 3.68 35.57
CA ASP A 175 -5.68 4.61 35.49
C ASP A 175 -5.96 5.06 34.06
N VAL A 176 -4.92 5.14 33.21
CA VAL A 176 -5.05 5.41 31.78
C VAL A 176 -5.61 4.20 31.02
N GLU A 177 -5.25 2.99 31.44
CA GLU A 177 -5.72 1.72 30.86
C GLU A 177 -7.17 1.41 31.24
N GLU A 178 -7.60 1.69 32.48
CA GLU A 178 -9.01 1.62 32.91
C GLU A 178 -9.89 2.55 32.07
N ARG A 179 -9.49 3.82 31.92
CA ARG A 179 -10.19 4.78 31.04
C ARG A 179 -10.16 4.38 29.58
N LEU A 180 -9.12 3.68 29.11
CA LEU A 180 -9.03 3.20 27.73
C LEU A 180 -10.04 2.08 27.47
N ALA A 181 -10.25 1.19 28.45
CA ALA A 181 -11.29 0.16 28.37
C ALA A 181 -12.70 0.78 28.33
N GLU A 182 -12.94 1.89 29.02
CA GLU A 182 -14.22 2.62 28.95
C GLU A 182 -14.39 3.43 27.65
N ALA A 183 -13.33 4.08 27.15
CA ALA A 183 -13.42 5.05 26.05
C ALA A 183 -13.13 4.48 24.65
N GLY A 184 -12.51 3.31 24.53
CA GLY A 184 -12.21 2.63 23.26
C GLY A 184 -11.14 3.29 22.37
N GLU A 185 -10.59 4.45 22.76
CA GLU A 185 -9.44 5.07 22.08
C GLU A 185 -8.55 5.89 23.02
N ILE A 186 -7.23 5.86 22.79
CA ILE A 186 -6.27 6.62 23.61
C ILE A 186 -6.43 8.14 23.43
N GLY A 187 -6.92 8.60 22.27
CA GLY A 187 -7.13 10.01 21.99
C GLY A 187 -8.23 10.63 22.87
N ALA A 188 -9.33 9.91 23.09
CA ALA A 188 -10.39 10.35 24.00
C ALA A 188 -9.92 10.33 25.46
N VAL A 189 -9.14 9.31 25.86
CA VAL A 189 -8.52 9.26 27.19
C VAL A 189 -7.60 10.45 27.44
N ALA A 190 -6.75 10.79 26.46
CA ALA A 190 -5.87 11.96 26.54
C ALA A 190 -6.69 13.27 26.68
N ALA A 191 -7.71 13.47 25.84
CA ALA A 191 -8.60 14.64 25.96
C ALA A 191 -9.33 14.74 27.32
N GLY A 192 -9.56 13.60 27.99
CA GLY A 192 -10.21 13.50 29.30
C GLY A 192 -9.33 13.86 30.51
N PHE A 193 -8.07 14.26 30.30
CA PHE A 193 -7.15 14.72 31.35
C PHE A 193 -6.86 16.23 31.27
N ASP A 194 -6.74 16.87 32.43
CA ASP A 194 -6.29 18.26 32.53
C ASP A 194 -4.76 18.32 32.61
N PHE A 195 -4.11 18.46 31.45
CA PHE A 195 -2.66 18.63 31.32
C PHE A 195 -2.18 20.05 31.71
N GLY A 196 -2.65 20.55 32.86
CA GLY A 196 -2.25 21.82 33.46
C GLY A 196 -1.83 21.76 34.93
N GLY A 197 -2.19 20.70 35.66
CA GLY A 197 -2.09 20.64 37.12
C GLY A 197 -0.66 20.60 37.71
N GLN A 198 0.36 20.18 36.94
CA GLN A 198 1.75 20.09 37.42
C GLN A 198 2.60 21.36 37.17
N ARG A 199 1.99 22.45 36.68
CA ARG A 199 2.72 23.64 36.25
C ARG A 199 3.19 24.47 37.47
N GLY A 200 4.50 24.62 37.62
CA GLY A 200 5.11 25.47 38.64
C GLY A 200 4.84 26.96 38.43
N LEU A 201 5.09 27.78 39.46
CA LEU A 201 4.75 29.21 39.52
C LEU A 201 5.28 30.08 38.34
N ALA A 202 6.30 29.60 37.62
CA ALA A 202 6.86 30.25 36.44
C ALA A 202 5.89 30.30 35.23
N ALA A 203 4.93 29.38 35.14
CA ALA A 203 3.96 29.31 34.02
C ALA A 203 2.94 30.47 33.98
N PHE A 204 2.98 31.39 34.96
CA PHE A 204 2.15 32.60 34.99
C PHE A 204 2.84 33.85 34.41
N GLY A 205 4.15 33.77 34.12
CA GLY A 205 4.96 34.94 33.71
C GLY A 205 5.13 35.11 32.21
N GLU A 206 5.25 34.00 31.48
CA GLU A 206 5.28 33.96 30.01
C GLU A 206 4.06 33.16 29.55
N GLY A 207 3.31 33.69 28.57
CA GLY A 207 2.09 33.05 28.11
C GLY A 207 2.36 31.67 27.50
N ARG A 208 1.32 30.82 27.41
CA ARG A 208 1.36 29.54 26.69
C ARG A 208 2.06 29.73 25.34
N ASP A 209 3.31 29.26 25.21
CA ASP A 209 3.98 29.13 23.92
C ASP A 209 3.24 28.00 23.18
N ARG A 210 2.20 28.39 22.45
CA ARG A 210 1.28 27.51 21.75
C ARG A 210 2.06 26.57 20.85
N LEU A 211 1.65 25.30 20.79
CA LEU A 211 2.24 24.35 19.87
C LEU A 211 1.94 24.78 18.44
N THR A 212 2.90 24.57 17.56
CA THR A 212 2.73 24.72 16.10
C THR A 212 3.02 23.39 15.45
N VAL A 213 2.45 23.14 14.27
CA VAL A 213 2.64 21.88 13.54
C VAL A 213 4.13 21.58 13.34
N ALA A 214 4.92 22.58 12.90
CA ALA A 214 6.38 22.45 12.77
C ALA A 214 7.12 22.17 14.10
N ALA A 215 6.63 22.70 15.24
CA ALA A 215 7.26 22.42 16.54
C ALA A 215 6.95 20.99 17.04
N VAL A 216 5.77 20.46 16.72
CA VAL A 216 5.42 19.06 17.00
C VAL A 216 6.22 18.12 16.10
N ASP A 217 6.30 18.38 14.79
CA ASP A 217 7.12 17.59 13.85
C ASP A 217 8.61 17.57 14.23
N ALA A 218 9.18 18.73 14.58
CA ALA A 218 10.56 18.79 15.07
C ALA A 218 10.77 17.92 16.33
N ALA A 219 9.88 18.01 17.32
CA ALA A 219 9.97 17.22 18.54
C ALA A 219 9.79 15.71 18.30
N LEU A 220 8.90 15.31 17.39
CA LEU A 220 8.70 13.90 17.01
C LEU A 220 9.89 13.35 16.21
N ARG A 221 10.54 14.18 15.39
CA ARG A 221 11.78 13.83 14.67
C ARG A 221 12.99 13.71 15.59
N GLU A 222 13.11 14.59 16.58
CA GLU A 222 14.10 14.46 17.65
C GLU A 222 13.88 13.17 18.47
N LEU A 223 12.62 12.85 18.78
CA LEU A 223 12.23 11.61 19.47
C LEU A 223 12.60 10.35 18.67
N ALA A 224 12.36 10.33 17.35
CA ALA A 224 12.74 9.22 16.47
C ALA A 224 14.27 8.99 16.45
N ALA A 225 15.06 10.07 16.44
CA ALA A 225 16.52 10.00 16.44
C ALA A 225 17.12 9.51 17.78
N ASP A 226 16.31 9.43 18.85
CA ASP A 226 16.77 9.16 20.20
C ASP A 226 16.91 7.63 20.46
N ALA A 227 18.14 7.11 20.39
CA ALA A 227 18.43 5.67 20.43
C ALA A 227 19.38 5.26 21.59
N GLY A 228 19.59 3.95 21.74
CA GLY A 228 20.49 3.37 22.75
C GLY A 228 19.99 3.46 24.20
N ASP A 229 20.88 3.20 25.15
CA ASP A 229 20.51 3.09 26.57
C ASP A 229 19.77 4.33 27.10
N GLY A 230 18.66 4.09 27.79
CA GLY A 230 17.80 5.12 28.36
C GLY A 230 16.99 5.96 27.35
N SER A 231 16.99 5.61 26.05
CA SER A 231 16.17 6.27 25.03
C SER A 231 14.70 6.34 25.42
N GLU A 232 14.12 5.22 25.87
CA GLU A 232 12.73 5.12 26.29
C GLU A 232 12.35 6.19 27.34
N SER A 233 13.22 6.45 28.33
CA SER A 233 12.95 7.51 29.32
C SER A 233 13.01 8.91 28.70
N ARG A 234 13.91 9.16 27.74
CA ARG A 234 14.02 10.45 27.04
C ARG A 234 12.81 10.66 26.11
N LYS A 235 12.41 9.63 25.36
CA LYS A 235 11.17 9.62 24.55
C LYS A 235 9.94 9.90 25.43
N ARG A 236 9.83 9.28 26.61
CA ARG A 236 8.78 9.57 27.61
C ARG A 236 8.82 11.01 28.11
N ASP A 237 9.99 11.53 28.46
CA ASP A 237 10.17 12.90 28.96
C ASP A 237 9.79 13.94 27.88
N ALA A 238 10.12 13.68 26.61
CA ALA A 238 9.73 14.51 25.47
C ALA A 238 8.21 14.49 25.24
N LEU A 239 7.57 13.31 25.22
CA LEU A 239 6.11 13.19 25.10
C LEU A 239 5.37 13.86 26.26
N PHE A 240 5.83 13.68 27.50
CA PHE A 240 5.33 14.41 28.67
C PHE A 240 5.42 15.93 28.47
N GLY A 241 6.53 16.43 27.92
CA GLY A 241 6.73 17.84 27.60
C GLY A 241 5.77 18.38 26.53
N LEU A 242 5.38 17.54 25.57
CA LEU A 242 4.35 17.87 24.57
C LEU A 242 2.94 17.85 25.18
N PHE A 243 2.53 16.76 25.85
CA PHE A 243 1.20 16.65 26.46
C PHE A 243 0.93 17.76 27.48
N ASN A 244 1.90 18.13 28.32
CA ASN A 244 1.78 19.23 29.29
C ASN A 244 1.65 20.63 28.63
N ARG A 245 1.75 20.73 27.30
CA ARG A 245 1.50 21.96 26.51
C ARG A 245 0.22 21.90 25.67
N CYS A 246 -0.40 20.73 25.55
CA CYS A 246 -1.62 20.53 24.76
C CYS A 246 -2.88 20.96 25.51
N GLU A 247 -3.83 21.56 24.80
CA GLU A 247 -5.25 21.58 25.15
C GLU A 247 -5.92 20.22 24.77
N PRO A 248 -7.15 19.90 25.21
CA PRO A 248 -7.75 18.57 25.03
C PRO A 248 -7.77 18.03 23.58
N ALA A 249 -8.16 18.86 22.61
CA ALA A 249 -8.18 18.47 21.19
C ALA A 249 -6.77 18.23 20.63
N GLU A 250 -5.78 19.02 21.06
CA GLU A 250 -4.37 18.81 20.69
C GLU A 250 -3.84 17.50 21.30
N ALA A 251 -4.18 17.19 22.55
CA ALA A 251 -3.73 15.97 23.20
C ALA A 251 -4.36 14.72 22.56
N LYS A 252 -5.63 14.79 22.16
CA LYS A 252 -6.30 13.75 21.36
C LYS A 252 -5.56 13.49 20.06
N LEU A 253 -5.24 14.54 19.32
CA LEU A 253 -4.55 14.44 18.05
C LEU A 253 -3.11 13.93 18.19
N LEU A 254 -2.39 14.40 19.22
CA LEU A 254 -1.02 13.98 19.50
C LEU A 254 -0.96 12.49 19.88
N ALA A 255 -1.85 12.02 20.76
CA ALA A 255 -1.88 10.60 21.15
C ALA A 255 -2.18 9.69 19.95
N ARG A 256 -3.09 10.10 19.08
CA ARG A 256 -3.41 9.43 17.81
C ARG A 256 -2.22 9.42 16.84
N LEU A 257 -1.59 10.57 16.60
CA LEU A 257 -0.44 10.72 15.69
C LEU A 257 0.78 9.92 16.15
N VAL A 258 1.06 9.89 17.45
CA VAL A 258 2.21 9.17 18.02
C VAL A 258 2.07 7.64 17.90
N LEU A 259 0.84 7.12 17.84
CA LEU A 259 0.56 5.70 17.56
C LEU A 259 0.24 5.41 16.07
N GLY A 260 0.18 6.44 15.21
CA GLY A 260 -0.22 6.30 13.80
C GLY A 260 -1.74 6.10 13.57
N GLU A 261 -2.56 6.16 14.63
CA GLU A 261 -4.00 5.87 14.58
C GLU A 261 -4.87 7.14 14.49
N MET A 262 -4.81 7.86 13.37
CA MET A 262 -5.47 9.17 13.25
C MET A 262 -6.99 9.14 13.38
N ARG A 263 -7.66 8.05 12.97
CA ARG A 263 -9.13 7.84 13.07
C ARG A 263 -9.93 9.10 12.63
N LEU A 264 -9.65 9.61 11.44
CA LEU A 264 -10.26 10.84 10.86
C LEU A 264 -11.25 10.58 9.71
N GLY A 265 -11.42 9.34 9.25
CA GLY A 265 -12.11 9.05 7.98
C GLY A 265 -11.30 9.42 6.73
N VAL A 266 -10.09 9.95 6.88
CA VAL A 266 -9.20 10.38 5.78
C VAL A 266 -8.28 9.23 5.40
N GLY A 267 -8.39 8.75 4.15
CA GLY A 267 -7.51 7.75 3.56
C GLY A 267 -6.51 8.34 2.56
N GLU A 268 -5.63 7.49 2.03
CA GLU A 268 -4.63 7.86 1.02
C GLU A 268 -5.28 8.45 -0.26
N GLY A 269 -6.37 7.84 -0.77
CA GLY A 269 -7.16 8.39 -1.88
C GLY A 269 -7.78 9.76 -1.58
N THR A 270 -8.35 9.94 -0.38
CA THR A 270 -8.89 11.24 0.08
C THR A 270 -7.82 12.34 0.04
N VAL A 271 -6.58 12.03 0.44
CA VAL A 271 -5.47 13.00 0.41
C VAL A 271 -5.00 13.26 -1.01
N ARG A 272 -4.91 12.24 -1.88
CA ARG A 272 -4.64 12.41 -3.32
C ARG A 272 -5.63 13.38 -3.95
N ASP A 273 -6.92 13.14 -3.76
CA ASP A 273 -8.00 13.93 -4.38
C ASP A 273 -8.07 15.34 -3.79
N ALA A 274 -7.79 15.48 -2.50
CA ALA A 274 -7.69 16.79 -1.85
C ALA A 274 -6.47 17.62 -2.30
N ILE A 275 -5.32 16.99 -2.63
CA ILE A 275 -4.18 17.69 -3.24
C ILE A 275 -4.56 18.22 -4.62
N ALA A 276 -5.25 17.41 -5.43
CA ALA A 276 -5.72 17.83 -6.75
C ALA A 276 -6.74 18.97 -6.64
N GLU A 277 -7.73 18.86 -5.74
CA GLU A 277 -8.73 19.91 -5.50
C GLU A 277 -8.10 21.22 -4.99
N ALA A 278 -7.17 21.15 -4.02
CA ALA A 278 -6.58 22.33 -3.40
C ALA A 278 -5.67 23.15 -4.35
N PHE A 279 -4.98 22.49 -5.29
CA PHE A 279 -3.89 23.12 -6.06
C PHE A 279 -4.01 23.03 -7.58
N LEU A 280 -4.83 22.11 -8.13
CA LEU A 280 -4.89 21.85 -9.58
C LEU A 280 -6.29 22.08 -10.20
N ALA A 281 -7.31 22.36 -9.38
CA ALA A 281 -8.68 22.59 -9.85
C ALA A 281 -8.80 23.71 -10.90
N GLU A 282 -8.12 24.85 -10.70
CA GLU A 282 -8.13 25.96 -11.67
C GLU A 282 -7.31 25.63 -12.94
N ALA A 283 -6.20 24.92 -12.80
CA ALA A 283 -5.29 24.58 -13.90
C ALA A 283 -5.86 23.49 -14.85
N SER A 284 -6.87 22.74 -14.39
CA SER A 284 -7.55 21.69 -15.15
C SER A 284 -8.83 22.17 -15.84
N ALA A 285 -9.16 23.47 -15.74
CA ALA A 285 -10.31 24.06 -16.41
C ALA A 285 -10.01 24.29 -17.90
N ASP A 286 -10.88 23.77 -18.77
CA ASP A 286 -10.86 24.05 -20.22
C ASP A 286 -11.65 25.33 -20.53
N ASP A 287 -11.21 26.07 -21.54
CA ASP A 287 -11.39 27.51 -21.77
C ASP A 287 -12.82 27.90 -22.27
N GLY A 288 -13.86 27.15 -21.89
CA GLY A 288 -15.21 27.37 -22.43
C GLY A 288 -16.38 26.48 -21.97
N LYS A 289 -16.27 25.76 -20.84
CA LYS A 289 -17.43 25.08 -20.23
C LYS A 289 -17.60 25.44 -18.76
N GLU A 290 -18.40 26.47 -18.52
CA GLU A 290 -19.02 26.72 -17.21
C GLU A 290 -19.79 25.46 -16.79
N GLY A 291 -19.46 24.92 -15.62
CA GLY A 291 -20.14 23.77 -15.05
C GLY A 291 -21.60 24.13 -14.73
N ASN A 292 -22.50 23.15 -14.85
CA ASN A 292 -23.90 23.35 -14.50
C ASN A 292 -24.03 23.53 -12.97
N ASP A 293 -24.45 24.71 -12.52
CA ASP A 293 -24.71 25.05 -11.10
C ASP A 293 -25.89 24.24 -10.53
N GLY A 294 -25.64 22.96 -10.23
CA GLY A 294 -26.50 22.15 -9.37
C GLY A 294 -25.99 22.21 -7.92
N ASP A 295 -26.90 22.29 -6.95
CA ASP A 295 -26.61 22.34 -5.50
C ASP A 295 -25.95 21.06 -4.92
N ASP A 296 -25.41 20.16 -5.75
CA ASP A 296 -24.78 18.91 -5.34
C ASP A 296 -23.26 19.12 -5.14
N PRO A 297 -22.69 18.82 -3.96
CA PRO A 297 -21.26 18.97 -3.71
C PRO A 297 -20.41 18.08 -4.64
N THR A 298 -19.85 18.68 -5.68
CA THR A 298 -18.88 18.05 -6.61
C THR A 298 -17.46 18.59 -6.39
N LEU A 299 -16.44 17.76 -6.67
CA LEU A 299 -15.04 18.22 -6.76
C LEU A 299 -14.83 18.95 -8.09
N ARG A 300 -13.93 19.95 -8.11
CA ARG A 300 -13.60 20.77 -9.27
C ARG A 300 -12.41 20.22 -10.04
N ALA A 301 -11.46 19.58 -9.35
CA ALA A 301 -10.36 18.88 -9.98
C ALA A 301 -10.90 17.75 -10.88
N ARG A 302 -10.34 17.67 -12.10
CA ARG A 302 -10.67 16.62 -13.07
C ARG A 302 -9.76 15.40 -12.87
N ASP A 303 -10.18 14.27 -13.43
CA ASP A 303 -9.45 12.99 -13.42
C ASP A 303 -7.96 13.14 -13.82
N GLU A 304 -7.65 14.01 -14.78
CA GLU A 304 -6.26 14.31 -15.20
C GLU A 304 -5.37 14.84 -14.05
N ALA A 305 -5.94 15.63 -13.13
CA ALA A 305 -5.22 16.15 -11.97
C ALA A 305 -5.04 15.07 -10.89
N ALA A 306 -6.08 14.29 -10.63
CA ALA A 306 -5.99 13.15 -9.71
C ALA A 306 -4.94 12.13 -10.19
N ALA A 307 -4.95 11.79 -11.48
CA ALA A 307 -3.98 10.90 -12.11
C ALA A 307 -2.54 11.46 -12.09
N ALA A 308 -2.36 12.78 -12.29
CA ALA A 308 -1.03 13.41 -12.18
C ALA A 308 -0.48 13.38 -10.74
N VAL A 309 -1.34 13.58 -9.73
CA VAL A 309 -0.99 13.43 -8.31
C VAL A 309 -0.67 11.96 -8.00
N GLU A 310 -1.48 11.02 -8.47
CA GLU A 310 -1.30 9.58 -8.29
C GLU A 310 0.04 9.08 -8.86
N ARG A 311 0.33 9.43 -10.12
CA ARG A 311 1.59 9.09 -10.78
C ARG A 311 2.80 9.69 -10.05
N ALA A 312 2.67 10.90 -9.52
CA ALA A 312 3.72 11.51 -8.68
C ALA A 312 3.87 10.80 -7.31
N LEU A 313 2.78 10.31 -6.70
CA LEU A 313 2.83 9.50 -5.48
C LEU A 313 3.51 8.16 -5.72
N GLN A 314 3.16 7.47 -6.80
CA GLN A 314 3.74 6.18 -7.20
C GLN A 314 5.28 6.21 -7.30
N VAL A 315 5.86 7.32 -7.78
CA VAL A 315 7.33 7.47 -7.92
C VAL A 315 8.02 8.11 -6.70
N THR A 316 7.28 8.67 -5.74
CA THR A 316 7.86 9.40 -4.58
C THR A 316 7.57 8.78 -3.22
N ASN A 317 6.40 8.18 -3.02
CA ASN A 317 5.89 7.73 -1.72
C ASN A 317 5.93 8.83 -0.64
N ASP A 318 5.82 10.11 -1.02
CA ASP A 318 5.76 11.27 -0.13
C ASP A 318 4.63 12.22 -0.53
N TYR A 319 3.46 12.02 0.07
CA TYR A 319 2.32 12.93 -0.05
C TYR A 319 2.67 14.38 0.30
N GLY A 320 3.61 14.60 1.22
CA GLY A 320 4.06 15.94 1.58
C GLY A 320 4.85 16.62 0.47
N ARG A 321 5.73 15.89 -0.21
CA ARG A 321 6.44 16.37 -1.41
C ARG A 321 5.46 16.64 -2.55
N VAL A 322 4.56 15.69 -2.84
CA VAL A 322 3.59 15.80 -3.94
C VAL A 322 2.64 16.99 -3.74
N ALA A 323 2.18 17.25 -2.51
CA ALA A 323 1.37 18.43 -2.20
C ALA A 323 2.13 19.75 -2.48
N VAL A 324 3.41 19.83 -2.11
CA VAL A 324 4.26 21.01 -2.38
C VAL A 324 4.49 21.20 -3.89
N LEU A 325 4.79 20.13 -4.63
CA LEU A 325 4.95 20.18 -6.09
C LEU A 325 3.67 20.59 -6.81
N ALA A 326 2.52 20.04 -6.41
CA ALA A 326 1.22 20.40 -6.96
C ALA A 326 0.93 21.90 -6.79
N ARG A 327 1.30 22.48 -5.63
CA ARG A 327 1.16 23.91 -5.35
C ARG A 327 2.15 24.78 -6.14
N ASP A 328 3.42 24.42 -6.16
CA ASP A 328 4.51 25.31 -6.63
C ASP A 328 4.79 25.17 -8.13
N GLU A 329 4.57 23.98 -8.70
CA GLU A 329 4.92 23.63 -10.08
C GLU A 329 3.74 23.03 -10.89
N GLY A 330 2.61 22.75 -10.23
CA GLY A 330 1.38 22.28 -10.87
C GLY A 330 1.55 20.94 -11.61
N LEU A 331 0.69 20.72 -12.62
CA LEU A 331 0.73 19.53 -13.47
C LEU A 331 2.10 19.31 -14.14
N ALA A 332 2.86 20.38 -14.42
CA ALA A 332 4.17 20.28 -15.06
C ALA A 332 5.22 19.67 -14.12
N GLY A 333 5.29 20.12 -12.86
CA GLY A 333 6.20 19.55 -11.87
C GLY A 333 5.87 18.10 -11.53
N LEU A 334 4.58 17.80 -11.31
CA LEU A 334 4.11 16.42 -11.04
C LEU A 334 4.45 15.42 -12.16
N ARG A 335 4.38 15.86 -13.43
CA ARG A 335 4.80 15.06 -14.59
C ARG A 335 6.31 14.97 -14.77
N ALA A 336 7.07 15.95 -14.25
CA ALA A 336 8.51 16.01 -14.38
C ALA A 336 9.26 15.18 -13.31
N GLU A 337 8.61 14.84 -12.20
CA GLU A 337 9.08 13.86 -11.23
C GLU A 337 9.35 12.48 -11.86
N GLY A 338 10.12 11.66 -11.17
CA GLY A 338 10.48 10.31 -11.62
C GLY A 338 10.99 9.48 -10.45
N LEU A 339 11.48 8.29 -10.75
CA LEU A 339 12.11 7.44 -9.75
C LEU A 339 13.43 8.07 -9.27
N ALA A 340 13.78 7.77 -8.02
CA ALA A 340 15.07 8.13 -7.45
C ALA A 340 15.69 6.86 -6.87
N VAL A 341 16.85 6.46 -7.38
CA VAL A 341 17.55 5.27 -6.88
C VAL A 341 17.96 5.50 -5.42
N GLY A 342 17.53 4.60 -4.53
CA GLY A 342 17.62 4.74 -3.07
C GLY A 342 16.34 5.21 -2.39
N ARG A 343 15.26 5.46 -3.14
CA ARG A 343 13.92 5.76 -2.62
C ARG A 343 12.97 4.63 -3.02
N PRO A 344 12.58 3.71 -2.11
CA PRO A 344 11.75 2.57 -2.47
C PRO A 344 10.37 2.96 -3.01
N VAL A 345 9.88 2.09 -3.89
CA VAL A 345 8.67 2.21 -4.70
C VAL A 345 7.68 1.15 -4.23
N GLN A 346 6.40 1.49 -4.09
CA GLN A 346 5.37 0.51 -3.72
C GLN A 346 5.30 -0.61 -4.76
N ALA A 347 5.37 -1.85 -4.27
CA ALA A 347 5.26 -3.05 -5.10
C ALA A 347 3.90 -3.14 -5.82
N MET A 348 3.89 -3.35 -7.14
CA MET A 348 2.69 -3.74 -7.91
C MET A 348 2.17 -5.10 -7.40
N LEU A 349 0.86 -5.22 -7.21
CA LEU A 349 0.21 -6.37 -6.56
C LEU A 349 -0.63 -7.19 -7.53
N ALA A 350 -0.72 -8.50 -7.26
CA ALA A 350 -1.51 -9.43 -8.05
C ALA A 350 -2.85 -9.81 -7.42
N GLN A 351 -3.89 -9.90 -8.26
CA GLN A 351 -5.16 -10.57 -7.94
C GLN A 351 -5.00 -12.10 -8.02
N ALA A 352 -6.02 -12.86 -7.61
CA ALA A 352 -6.08 -14.30 -7.93
C ALA A 352 -6.76 -14.49 -9.28
N GLY A 353 -6.38 -15.52 -10.05
CA GLY A 353 -7.00 -15.83 -11.33
C GLY A 353 -6.63 -17.23 -11.82
N THR A 354 -7.28 -17.68 -12.89
CA THR A 354 -7.00 -18.96 -13.57
C THR A 354 -6.21 -18.76 -14.85
N ALA A 355 -5.65 -19.85 -15.39
CA ALA A 355 -5.01 -19.86 -16.71
C ALA A 355 -5.97 -19.38 -17.82
N THR A 356 -7.22 -19.86 -17.80
CA THR A 356 -8.27 -19.44 -18.73
C THR A 356 -8.58 -17.95 -18.62
N ASP A 357 -8.74 -17.40 -17.41
CA ASP A 357 -9.00 -15.97 -17.21
C ASP A 357 -7.86 -15.10 -17.79
N ALA A 358 -6.61 -15.55 -17.61
CA ALA A 358 -5.43 -14.84 -18.10
C ALA A 358 -5.36 -14.84 -19.64
N VAL A 359 -5.59 -16.00 -20.27
CA VAL A 359 -5.61 -16.13 -21.75
C VAL A 359 -6.77 -15.35 -22.35
N GLU A 360 -7.97 -15.39 -21.75
CA GLU A 360 -9.11 -14.60 -22.22
C GLU A 360 -8.90 -13.08 -22.05
N ALA A 361 -8.18 -12.64 -21.01
CA ALA A 361 -7.92 -11.23 -20.74
C ALA A 361 -6.77 -10.63 -21.55
N PHE A 362 -5.67 -11.38 -21.74
CA PHE A 362 -4.43 -10.87 -22.34
C PHE A 362 -4.15 -11.40 -23.75
N GLY A 363 -4.76 -12.52 -24.14
CA GLY A 363 -4.50 -13.24 -25.39
C GLY A 363 -3.19 -14.04 -25.37
N GLU A 364 -2.09 -13.41 -24.99
CA GLU A 364 -0.79 -14.02 -24.71
C GLU A 364 -0.37 -13.65 -23.28
N VAL A 365 0.13 -14.61 -22.51
CA VAL A 365 0.40 -14.49 -21.08
C VAL A 365 1.90 -14.67 -20.84
N ALA A 366 2.52 -13.76 -20.09
CA ALA A 366 3.85 -13.97 -19.52
C ALA A 366 3.71 -14.78 -18.22
N VAL A 367 4.22 -16.00 -18.24
CA VAL A 367 4.17 -16.97 -17.15
C VAL A 367 5.52 -17.01 -16.45
N GLU A 368 5.52 -16.83 -15.13
CA GLU A 368 6.70 -16.91 -14.27
C GLU A 368 6.43 -17.82 -13.07
N THR A 369 7.47 -18.45 -12.54
CA THR A 369 7.40 -19.13 -11.25
C THR A 369 6.96 -18.17 -10.14
N LYS A 370 5.93 -18.53 -9.38
CA LYS A 370 5.61 -17.85 -8.12
C LYS A 370 6.46 -18.42 -7.00
N PHE A 371 7.66 -17.87 -6.83
CA PHE A 371 8.59 -18.22 -5.76
C PHE A 371 7.94 -18.14 -4.35
N ASP A 372 8.32 -19.08 -3.46
CA ASP A 372 8.04 -19.02 -2.00
C ASP A 372 9.25 -18.34 -1.33
N GLY A 373 9.07 -17.12 -0.81
CA GLY A 373 10.19 -16.32 -0.35
C GLY A 373 9.76 -15.01 0.32
N ALA A 374 10.64 -14.00 0.23
CA ALA A 374 10.30 -12.64 0.61
C ALA A 374 10.66 -11.65 -0.50
N ARG A 375 9.64 -10.97 -1.04
CA ARG A 375 9.79 -9.91 -2.02
C ARG A 375 10.68 -8.78 -1.51
N VAL A 376 11.66 -8.41 -2.33
CA VAL A 376 12.58 -7.32 -2.13
C VAL A 376 12.64 -6.40 -3.35
N GLN A 377 12.98 -5.14 -3.10
CA GLN A 377 13.33 -4.19 -4.13
C GLN A 377 14.79 -3.76 -3.96
N VAL A 378 15.60 -3.96 -4.99
CA VAL A 378 17.03 -3.66 -4.99
C VAL A 378 17.27 -2.33 -5.68
N HIS A 379 17.88 -1.38 -4.97
CA HIS A 379 18.32 -0.09 -5.51
C HIS A 379 19.84 -0.05 -5.48
N TYR A 380 20.49 0.33 -6.57
CA TYR A 380 21.94 0.44 -6.58
C TYR A 380 22.41 1.52 -7.55
N VAL A 381 23.30 2.39 -7.07
CA VAL A 381 24.12 3.29 -7.90
C VAL A 381 25.59 2.86 -7.74
N PRO A 382 26.17 2.19 -8.76
CA PRO A 382 27.59 1.83 -8.76
C PRO A 382 28.50 3.06 -8.65
N GLU A 383 29.65 2.93 -7.98
CA GLU A 383 30.64 4.02 -7.88
C GLU A 383 31.06 4.57 -9.25
N SER A 384 31.15 3.68 -10.25
CA SER A 384 31.49 4.02 -11.65
C SER A 384 30.46 4.91 -12.35
N ALA A 385 29.22 4.94 -11.86
CA ALA A 385 28.12 5.74 -12.39
C ALA A 385 27.77 6.96 -11.50
N ALA A 386 28.41 7.10 -10.33
CA ALA A 386 28.05 8.11 -9.34
C ALA A 386 28.67 9.49 -9.64
N GLU A 387 27.83 10.52 -9.84
CA GLU A 387 28.27 11.91 -9.93
C GLU A 387 28.82 12.41 -8.58
N GLY A 388 30.14 12.34 -8.41
CA GLY A 388 30.84 12.79 -7.20
C GLY A 388 31.78 11.74 -6.59
N GLY A 389 31.71 10.48 -7.05
CA GLY A 389 32.64 9.43 -6.66
C GLY A 389 32.28 8.63 -5.40
N GLU A 390 31.15 8.92 -4.76
CA GLU A 390 30.54 8.05 -3.74
C GLU A 390 29.22 7.50 -4.30
N GLY A 391 29.19 6.20 -4.59
CA GLY A 391 27.95 5.50 -4.95
C GLY A 391 27.04 5.30 -3.74
N LEU A 392 25.79 4.92 -3.97
CA LEU A 392 24.87 4.58 -2.88
C LEU A 392 25.31 3.30 -2.14
N GLY A 393 26.02 2.41 -2.85
CA GLY A 393 26.05 0.97 -2.56
C GLY A 393 24.69 0.33 -2.84
N PRO A 394 24.58 -1.00 -2.90
CA PRO A 394 23.28 -1.64 -2.99
C PRO A 394 22.46 -1.39 -1.72
N ARG A 395 21.16 -1.20 -1.90
CA ARG A 395 20.14 -1.15 -0.85
C ARG A 395 19.05 -2.15 -1.20
N VAL A 396 18.59 -2.87 -0.19
CA VAL A 396 17.55 -3.90 -0.34
C VAL A 396 16.41 -3.54 0.59
N TYR A 397 15.24 -3.30 0.01
CA TYR A 397 14.02 -2.95 0.75
C TYR A 397 13.04 -4.12 0.74
N SER A 398 12.35 -4.35 1.85
CA SER A 398 11.25 -5.32 1.94
C SER A 398 10.06 -4.87 1.08
N ARG A 399 9.11 -5.78 0.85
CA ARG A 399 7.78 -5.45 0.31
C ARG A 399 7.10 -4.21 0.94
N ASN A 400 7.34 -3.95 2.22
CA ASN A 400 6.75 -2.83 2.95
C ASN A 400 7.67 -1.59 2.99
N MET A 401 8.74 -1.59 2.18
CA MET A 401 9.76 -0.55 2.10
C MET A 401 10.71 -0.46 3.31
N ASP A 402 10.73 -1.48 4.19
CA ASP A 402 11.72 -1.56 5.28
C ASP A 402 13.11 -1.83 4.71
N ASP A 403 14.14 -1.12 5.16
CA ASP A 403 15.53 -1.37 4.79
C ASP A 403 16.01 -2.67 5.47
N VAL A 404 16.29 -3.68 4.64
CA VAL A 404 16.78 -5.01 5.04
C VAL A 404 18.21 -5.27 4.52
N THR A 405 18.90 -4.23 4.05
CA THR A 405 20.26 -4.33 3.46
C THR A 405 21.24 -5.08 4.37
N ASP A 406 21.30 -4.71 5.66
CA ASP A 406 22.21 -5.32 6.65
C ASP A 406 21.88 -6.79 6.97
N ALA A 407 20.65 -7.26 6.68
CA ALA A 407 20.23 -8.64 6.95
C ALA A 407 20.59 -9.60 5.80
N LEU A 408 20.92 -9.05 4.62
CA LEU A 408 21.10 -9.76 3.35
C LEU A 408 22.46 -9.45 2.67
N PRO A 409 23.60 -9.51 3.39
CA PRO A 409 24.90 -9.15 2.84
C PRO A 409 25.28 -9.97 1.59
N GLU A 410 24.87 -11.24 1.49
CA GLU A 410 25.11 -12.05 0.29
C GLU A 410 24.37 -11.53 -0.95
N VAL A 411 23.19 -10.92 -0.79
CA VAL A 411 22.44 -10.30 -1.90
C VAL A 411 23.11 -8.98 -2.31
N VAL A 412 23.55 -8.20 -1.33
CA VAL A 412 24.31 -6.95 -1.54
C VAL A 412 25.60 -7.23 -2.31
N GLU A 413 26.43 -8.15 -1.84
CA GLU A 413 27.68 -8.57 -2.50
C GLU A 413 27.43 -9.12 -3.92
N TYR A 414 26.36 -9.89 -4.10
CA TYR A 414 26.01 -10.49 -5.40
C TYR A 414 25.66 -9.42 -6.45
N VAL A 415 24.87 -8.42 -6.06
CA VAL A 415 24.44 -7.29 -6.90
C VAL A 415 25.61 -6.36 -7.18
N GLU A 416 26.38 -5.98 -6.16
CA GLU A 416 27.55 -5.09 -6.28
C GLU A 416 28.58 -5.63 -7.29
N ALA A 417 28.80 -6.94 -7.30
CA ALA A 417 29.76 -7.60 -8.18
C ALA A 417 29.32 -7.76 -9.65
N ARG A 418 28.04 -7.52 -9.99
CA ARG A 418 27.47 -7.81 -11.32
C ARG A 418 26.85 -6.60 -12.00
N VAL A 419 26.16 -5.75 -11.26
CA VAL A 419 25.45 -4.59 -11.82
C VAL A 419 26.43 -3.42 -12.02
N SER A 420 26.42 -2.82 -13.21
CA SER A 420 27.37 -1.77 -13.60
C SER A 420 26.73 -0.41 -13.98
N VAL A 421 25.40 -0.34 -14.00
CA VAL A 421 24.59 0.87 -14.21
C VAL A 421 23.70 1.15 -12.99
N PRO A 422 23.16 2.37 -12.81
CA PRO A 422 22.12 2.64 -11.83
C PRO A 422 20.86 1.79 -12.09
N VAL A 423 20.28 1.17 -11.06
CA VAL A 423 19.13 0.27 -11.20
C VAL A 423 18.11 0.38 -10.07
N ILE A 424 16.86 0.04 -10.40
CA ILE A 424 15.82 -0.38 -9.45
C ILE A 424 15.22 -1.69 -9.96
N LEU A 425 15.43 -2.78 -9.22
CA LEU A 425 14.96 -4.13 -9.58
C LEU A 425 13.94 -4.63 -8.55
N ASP A 426 12.93 -5.35 -8.99
CA ASP A 426 11.91 -6.00 -8.14
C ASP A 426 12.09 -7.52 -8.23
N GLY A 427 12.04 -8.22 -7.09
CA GLY A 427 12.43 -9.62 -7.03
C GLY A 427 12.01 -10.34 -5.76
N GLU A 428 12.17 -11.66 -5.73
CA GLU A 428 11.97 -12.49 -4.54
C GLU A 428 13.33 -12.98 -4.02
N VAL A 429 13.56 -12.91 -2.70
CA VAL A 429 14.65 -13.64 -2.06
C VAL A 429 14.12 -14.96 -1.52
N VAL A 430 14.70 -16.07 -1.99
CA VAL A 430 14.33 -17.45 -1.66
C VAL A 430 15.43 -18.06 -0.80
N ALA A 431 15.06 -18.74 0.28
CA ALA A 431 16.00 -19.54 1.07
C ALA A 431 16.27 -20.87 0.37
N VAL A 432 17.50 -21.37 0.44
CA VAL A 432 17.91 -22.63 -0.20
C VAL A 432 18.84 -23.42 0.70
N ASP A 433 18.86 -24.73 0.50
CA ASP A 433 19.80 -25.65 1.15
C ASP A 433 21.14 -25.78 0.37
N ASP A 434 22.00 -26.71 0.82
CA ASP A 434 23.32 -26.99 0.24
C ASP A 434 23.26 -27.57 -1.19
N ASP A 435 22.20 -28.30 -1.53
CA ASP A 435 21.98 -28.86 -2.87
C ASP A 435 21.33 -27.82 -3.82
N GLY A 436 20.72 -26.78 -3.23
CA GLY A 436 20.16 -25.63 -3.92
C GLY A 436 18.65 -25.72 -4.13
N ASP A 437 17.97 -26.63 -3.42
CA ASP A 437 16.51 -26.75 -3.40
C ASP A 437 15.90 -25.69 -2.48
N PRO A 438 14.69 -25.18 -2.77
CA PRO A 438 14.09 -24.10 -1.98
C PRO A 438 13.62 -24.57 -0.61
N LEU A 439 13.90 -23.73 0.39
CA LEU A 439 13.42 -23.86 1.77
C LEU A 439 12.22 -22.94 2.01
N PRO A 440 11.31 -23.28 2.94
CA PRO A 440 10.12 -22.48 3.21
C PRO A 440 10.42 -21.02 3.55
N PHE A 441 9.59 -20.08 3.07
CA PHE A 441 9.72 -18.63 3.28
C PHE A 441 10.00 -18.19 4.75
N GLN A 442 9.60 -19.01 5.73
CA GLN A 442 9.87 -18.75 7.15
C GLN A 442 11.35 -18.60 7.45
N GLU A 443 12.23 -19.32 6.73
CA GLU A 443 13.68 -19.22 6.89
C GLU A 443 14.19 -17.84 6.44
N VAL A 444 13.65 -17.30 5.34
CA VAL A 444 13.91 -15.91 4.90
C VAL A 444 13.44 -14.90 5.97
N LEU A 445 12.26 -15.11 6.55
CA LEU A 445 11.75 -14.24 7.64
C LEU A 445 12.55 -14.35 8.94
N ARG A 446 13.32 -15.43 9.17
CA ARG A 446 14.26 -15.52 10.31
C ARG A 446 15.51 -14.67 10.07
N ARG A 447 15.95 -14.54 8.80
CA ARG A 447 17.04 -13.64 8.39
C ARG A 447 16.63 -12.17 8.56
N PHE A 448 15.51 -11.75 7.96
CA PHE A 448 15.04 -10.34 7.96
C PHE A 448 14.91 -9.74 9.38
N ARG A 449 14.52 -10.55 10.38
CA ARG A 449 14.26 -10.10 11.76
C ARG A 449 15.51 -9.98 12.64
N ARG A 450 16.71 -10.34 12.17
CA ARG A 450 17.93 -10.38 12.99
C ARG A 450 18.99 -9.38 12.51
N LYS A 451 19.36 -8.46 13.40
CA LYS A 451 20.46 -7.49 13.22
C LYS A 451 21.80 -7.96 13.82
N HIS A 452 21.85 -9.20 14.32
CA HIS A 452 23.00 -9.81 14.99
C HIS A 452 23.14 -11.29 14.55
N ASP A 453 24.35 -11.83 14.61
CA ASP A 453 24.71 -13.19 14.15
C ASP A 453 24.44 -13.49 12.66
N VAL A 454 24.41 -12.46 11.80
CA VAL A 454 24.13 -12.61 10.35
C VAL A 454 25.12 -13.58 9.68
N ASP A 455 26.42 -13.46 9.98
CA ASP A 455 27.47 -14.33 9.43
C ASP A 455 27.22 -15.82 9.71
N ARG A 456 26.77 -16.17 10.93
CA ARG A 456 26.45 -17.56 11.28
C ARG A 456 25.22 -18.06 10.51
N MET A 457 24.19 -17.21 10.36
CA MET A 457 22.98 -17.59 9.61
C MET A 457 23.24 -17.75 8.11
N ARG A 458 24.25 -17.05 7.57
CA ARG A 458 24.72 -17.23 6.19
C ARG A 458 25.42 -18.59 5.96
N GLU A 459 26.04 -19.15 7.00
CA GLU A 459 26.58 -20.53 6.97
C GLU A 459 25.50 -21.61 7.17
N GLU A 460 24.34 -21.27 7.76
CA GLU A 460 23.24 -22.21 8.04
C GLU A 460 22.14 -22.22 6.97
N VAL A 461 21.88 -21.10 6.28
CA VAL A 461 20.82 -20.95 5.26
C VAL A 461 21.30 -20.07 4.12
N GLY A 462 21.43 -20.65 2.92
CA GLY A 462 21.72 -19.92 1.69
C GLY A 462 20.53 -19.09 1.22
N LEU A 463 20.79 -17.97 0.55
CA LEU A 463 19.76 -17.12 -0.06
C LEU A 463 20.06 -16.90 -1.54
N ARG A 464 19.04 -16.97 -2.40
CA ARG A 464 19.10 -16.60 -3.82
C ARG A 464 18.13 -15.47 -4.13
N LEU A 465 18.58 -14.51 -4.94
CA LEU A 465 17.72 -13.48 -5.52
C LEU A 465 17.17 -13.99 -6.86
N HIS A 466 15.85 -13.90 -7.02
CA HIS A 466 15.12 -14.12 -8.26
C HIS A 466 14.43 -12.81 -8.63
N ALA A 467 15.11 -11.94 -9.38
CA ALA A 467 14.55 -10.68 -9.86
C ALA A 467 13.57 -10.94 -11.00
N PHE A 468 12.40 -10.30 -11.00
CA PHE A 468 11.33 -10.54 -11.98
C PHE A 468 10.82 -9.26 -12.65
N ASP A 469 11.32 -8.08 -12.27
CA ASP A 469 11.03 -6.83 -12.99
C ASP A 469 12.19 -5.82 -12.86
N CYS A 470 12.28 -4.89 -13.82
CA CYS A 470 13.22 -3.77 -13.82
C CYS A 470 12.44 -2.46 -13.94
N LEU A 471 12.49 -1.63 -12.90
CA LEU A 471 11.72 -0.38 -12.81
C LEU A 471 12.53 0.83 -13.28
N HIS A 472 13.87 0.72 -13.26
CA HIS A 472 14.80 1.75 -13.70
C HIS A 472 16.13 1.11 -14.11
N ALA A 473 16.72 1.56 -15.21
CA ALA A 473 18.08 1.19 -15.64
C ALA A 473 18.78 2.36 -16.35
N ASP A 474 20.06 2.59 -16.03
CA ASP A 474 20.95 3.58 -16.68
C ASP A 474 20.40 5.02 -16.82
N GLY A 475 19.55 5.45 -15.87
CA GLY A 475 18.93 6.77 -15.88
C GLY A 475 17.57 6.85 -16.58
N GLU A 476 17.04 5.75 -17.08
CA GLU A 476 15.71 5.64 -17.69
C GLU A 476 14.72 4.97 -16.73
N ASP A 477 13.57 5.63 -16.50
CA ASP A 477 12.45 5.09 -15.72
C ASP A 477 11.58 4.22 -16.62
N LEU A 478 11.32 2.98 -16.21
CA LEU A 478 10.70 1.95 -17.04
C LEU A 478 9.23 1.65 -16.68
N LEU A 479 8.65 2.37 -15.71
CA LEU A 479 7.28 2.09 -15.23
C LEU A 479 6.23 2.12 -16.34
N ASP A 480 6.35 3.08 -17.27
CA ASP A 480 5.42 3.27 -18.38
C ASP A 480 5.68 2.29 -19.56
N GLU A 481 6.77 1.50 -19.52
CA GLU A 481 7.15 0.55 -20.58
C GLU A 481 6.50 -0.84 -20.38
N PRO A 482 6.20 -1.59 -21.46
CA PRO A 482 5.66 -2.95 -21.41
C PRO A 482 6.56 -3.93 -20.64
N LEU A 483 5.96 -4.91 -19.94
CA LEU A 483 6.69 -5.95 -19.19
C LEU A 483 7.79 -6.63 -20.00
N ARG A 484 7.56 -6.91 -21.29
CA ARG A 484 8.60 -7.46 -22.19
C ARG A 484 9.87 -6.62 -22.20
N ALA A 485 9.75 -5.30 -22.39
CA ALA A 485 10.89 -4.39 -22.46
C ALA A 485 11.61 -4.25 -21.11
N ARG A 486 10.86 -4.25 -20.00
CA ARG A 486 11.42 -4.24 -18.64
C ARG A 486 12.18 -5.54 -18.33
N HIS A 487 11.66 -6.68 -18.79
CA HIS A 487 12.30 -7.98 -18.59
C HIS A 487 13.53 -8.18 -19.50
N ASP A 488 13.50 -7.73 -20.75
CA ASP A 488 14.68 -7.72 -21.63
C ASP A 488 15.83 -6.92 -20.97
N LEU A 489 15.55 -5.74 -20.42
CA LEU A 489 16.53 -4.92 -19.69
C LEU A 489 16.99 -5.58 -18.38
N LEU A 490 16.11 -6.29 -17.67
CA LEU A 490 16.48 -7.07 -16.49
C LEU A 490 17.50 -8.17 -16.83
N VAL A 491 17.28 -8.89 -17.93
CA VAL A 491 18.18 -9.95 -18.42
C VAL A 491 19.52 -9.37 -18.86
N ASP A 492 19.55 -8.21 -19.52
CA ASP A 492 20.81 -7.54 -19.88
C ASP A 492 21.61 -7.06 -18.65
N VAL A 493 20.93 -6.61 -17.59
CA VAL A 493 21.54 -6.04 -16.37
C VAL A 493 22.00 -7.10 -15.37
N LEU A 494 21.21 -8.16 -15.17
CA LEU A 494 21.47 -9.19 -14.14
C LEU A 494 21.01 -10.59 -14.58
N PRO A 495 21.59 -11.16 -15.65
CA PRO A 495 21.08 -12.38 -16.30
C PRO A 495 21.02 -13.60 -15.38
N ASP A 496 22.00 -13.77 -14.50
CA ASP A 496 22.12 -14.91 -13.58
C ASP A 496 21.01 -14.94 -12.49
N ALA A 497 20.29 -13.82 -12.26
CA ALA A 497 19.19 -13.72 -11.27
C ALA A 497 17.85 -13.35 -11.89
N ALA A 498 17.78 -13.10 -13.21
CA ALA A 498 16.53 -12.84 -13.90
C ALA A 498 15.64 -14.10 -13.87
N ALA A 499 14.41 -13.96 -13.39
CA ALA A 499 13.41 -15.01 -13.40
C ALA A 499 13.06 -15.38 -14.85
N SER A 500 12.95 -16.67 -15.13
CA SER A 500 12.52 -17.16 -16.44
C SER A 500 11.07 -16.77 -16.71
N VAL A 501 10.80 -16.26 -17.92
CA VAL A 501 9.46 -15.97 -18.43
C VAL A 501 9.18 -16.90 -19.61
N GLU A 502 8.05 -17.60 -19.55
CA GLU A 502 7.50 -18.34 -20.69
C GLU A 502 6.28 -17.59 -21.23
N PHE A 503 6.14 -17.49 -22.55
CA PHE A 503 4.97 -16.86 -23.17
C PHE A 503 4.01 -17.93 -23.69
N ALA A 504 2.76 -17.89 -23.25
CA ALA A 504 1.74 -18.88 -23.57
C ALA A 504 0.42 -18.24 -24.03
N ASP A 505 -0.21 -18.78 -25.06
CA ASP A 505 -1.52 -18.38 -25.59
C ASP A 505 -2.62 -19.44 -25.40
N ASP A 506 -2.32 -20.53 -24.68
CA ASP A 506 -3.28 -21.57 -24.29
C ASP A 506 -3.16 -21.96 -22.79
N PRO A 507 -4.27 -22.36 -22.13
CA PRO A 507 -4.25 -22.75 -20.72
C PRO A 507 -3.42 -24.00 -20.43
N GLU A 508 -3.38 -24.98 -21.34
CA GLU A 508 -2.65 -26.23 -21.14
C GLU A 508 -1.13 -26.02 -21.01
N ALA A 509 -0.55 -25.07 -21.74
CA ALA A 509 0.85 -24.65 -21.58
C ALA A 509 1.10 -24.01 -20.21
N ILE A 510 0.15 -23.20 -19.72
CA ILE A 510 0.23 -22.58 -18.38
C ILE A 510 0.16 -23.66 -17.30
N GLU A 511 -0.69 -24.69 -17.43
CA GLU A 511 -0.77 -25.81 -16.50
C GLU A 511 0.54 -26.62 -16.42
N VAL A 512 1.27 -26.76 -17.54
CA VAL A 512 2.60 -27.41 -17.55
C VAL A 512 3.63 -26.59 -16.76
N ALA A 513 3.62 -25.25 -16.92
CA ALA A 513 4.48 -24.36 -16.15
C ALA A 513 4.09 -24.32 -14.66
N GLU A 514 2.79 -24.36 -14.33
CA GLU A 514 2.28 -24.48 -12.96
C GLU A 514 2.77 -25.76 -12.29
N ALA A 515 2.65 -26.91 -12.97
CA ALA A 515 3.15 -28.19 -12.46
C ALA A 515 4.67 -28.17 -12.24
N ALA A 516 5.44 -27.63 -13.19
CA ALA A 516 6.90 -27.53 -13.05
C ALA A 516 7.34 -26.64 -11.88
N ALA A 517 6.61 -25.54 -11.62
CA ALA A 517 6.88 -24.66 -10.47
C ALA A 517 6.55 -25.34 -9.13
N LEU A 518 5.50 -26.15 -9.08
CA LEU A 518 5.12 -26.91 -7.89
C LEU A 518 6.07 -28.07 -7.61
N ASP A 519 6.47 -28.84 -8.64
CA ASP A 519 7.48 -29.90 -8.54
C ASP A 519 8.86 -29.34 -8.10
N ALA A 520 9.15 -28.08 -8.42
CA ALA A 520 10.32 -27.36 -7.95
C ALA A 520 10.19 -26.77 -6.52
N GLY A 521 9.07 -26.98 -5.81
CA GLY A 521 8.88 -26.53 -4.43
C GLY A 521 8.47 -25.07 -4.27
N HIS A 522 7.87 -24.45 -5.28
CA HIS A 522 7.37 -23.06 -5.22
C HIS A 522 5.83 -22.99 -5.11
N GLU A 523 5.26 -21.78 -4.99
CA GLU A 523 3.83 -21.61 -4.65
C GLU A 523 2.85 -21.79 -5.83
N GLY A 524 3.35 -21.99 -7.06
CA GLY A 524 2.56 -21.97 -8.30
C GLY A 524 3.18 -21.01 -9.33
N VAL A 525 2.35 -20.30 -10.10
CA VAL A 525 2.80 -19.35 -11.14
C VAL A 525 2.16 -17.96 -11.04
N MET A 526 2.91 -16.96 -11.51
CA MET A 526 2.43 -15.62 -11.79
C MET A 526 2.06 -15.55 -13.28
N LEU A 527 0.89 -15.00 -13.58
CA LEU A 527 0.37 -14.81 -14.93
C LEU A 527 0.27 -13.30 -15.15
N LYS A 528 1.10 -12.75 -16.03
CA LYS A 528 1.22 -11.31 -16.26
C LYS A 528 0.82 -10.96 -17.70
N ASN A 529 0.17 -9.81 -17.86
CA ASN A 529 -0.04 -9.16 -19.16
C ASN A 529 1.33 -8.70 -19.70
N PRO A 530 1.81 -9.22 -20.84
CA PRO A 530 3.13 -8.90 -21.37
C PRO A 530 3.24 -7.46 -21.89
N ASP A 531 2.12 -6.83 -22.22
CA ASP A 531 2.05 -5.48 -22.78
C ASP A 531 1.74 -4.40 -21.72
N ALA A 532 1.57 -4.79 -20.45
CA ALA A 532 1.24 -3.87 -19.35
C ALA A 532 2.44 -3.09 -18.81
N ALA A 533 2.18 -1.81 -18.50
CA ALA A 533 3.00 -0.97 -17.64
C ALA A 533 3.09 -1.53 -16.20
N TYR A 534 4.07 -1.09 -15.42
CA TYR A 534 4.15 -1.37 -13.98
C TYR A 534 3.39 -0.28 -13.22
N THR A 535 2.40 -0.66 -12.40
CA THR A 535 1.61 0.28 -11.58
C THR A 535 1.95 0.15 -10.09
N PRO A 536 2.82 1.03 -9.54
CA PRO A 536 3.21 0.96 -8.13
C PRO A 536 2.02 1.02 -7.17
N GLY A 537 2.00 0.12 -6.18
CA GLY A 537 0.98 0.04 -5.13
C GLY A 537 -0.40 -0.46 -5.57
N ASP A 538 -0.69 -0.47 -6.86
CA ASP A 538 -1.96 -0.92 -7.41
C ASP A 538 -2.11 -2.45 -7.33
N ARG A 539 -3.36 -2.90 -7.27
CA ARG A 539 -3.77 -4.30 -7.41
C ARG A 539 -4.69 -4.46 -8.61
N GLY A 540 -4.22 -4.01 -9.76
CA GLY A 540 -4.87 -4.15 -11.06
C GLY A 540 -5.05 -5.61 -11.49
N ARG A 541 -5.57 -5.80 -12.71
CA ARG A 541 -5.80 -7.14 -13.28
C ARG A 541 -4.62 -7.66 -14.10
N ASP A 542 -3.67 -6.80 -14.45
CA ASP A 542 -2.53 -7.16 -15.31
C ASP A 542 -1.59 -8.19 -14.70
N TRP A 543 -1.58 -8.33 -13.37
CA TRP A 543 -0.89 -9.42 -12.67
C TRP A 543 -1.90 -10.29 -11.93
N LEU A 544 -1.94 -11.57 -12.28
CA LEU A 544 -2.69 -12.62 -11.59
C LEU A 544 -1.70 -13.59 -10.95
N LYS A 545 -2.05 -14.14 -9.79
CA LYS A 545 -1.36 -15.26 -9.18
C LYS A 545 -2.25 -16.50 -9.27
N ARG A 546 -1.70 -17.56 -9.84
CA ARG A 546 -2.31 -18.88 -9.87
C ARG A 546 -1.54 -19.75 -8.88
N LYS A 547 -2.28 -20.25 -7.89
CA LYS A 547 -1.85 -21.29 -6.97
C LYS A 547 -2.69 -22.53 -7.27
N PRO A 548 -2.21 -23.73 -6.92
CA PRO A 548 -3.10 -24.88 -6.79
C PRO A 548 -4.24 -24.55 -5.83
N ASP A 549 -5.41 -25.11 -6.10
CA ASP A 549 -6.57 -24.93 -5.23
C ASP A 549 -6.23 -25.50 -3.84
N VAL A 550 -6.44 -24.70 -2.80
CA VAL A 550 -6.11 -25.09 -1.42
C VAL A 550 -6.96 -26.29 -1.01
N GLU A 551 -6.32 -27.37 -0.53
CA GLU A 551 -7.03 -28.48 0.11
C GLU A 551 -7.90 -27.90 1.24
N THR A 552 -9.15 -28.35 1.30
CA THR A 552 -10.12 -27.90 2.30
C THR A 552 -10.32 -28.95 3.38
N LEU A 553 -10.62 -28.47 4.59
CA LEU A 553 -11.14 -29.28 5.68
C LEU A 553 -12.56 -28.83 5.99
N ASP A 554 -13.47 -29.79 6.06
CA ASP A 554 -14.84 -29.55 6.52
C ASP A 554 -14.84 -29.65 8.05
N ALA A 555 -14.79 -28.50 8.72
CA ALA A 555 -14.61 -28.40 10.18
C ALA A 555 -15.84 -27.83 10.89
N VAL A 556 -16.09 -28.30 12.12
CA VAL A 556 -17.27 -27.93 12.92
C VAL A 556 -17.02 -26.67 13.72
N VAL A 557 -17.99 -25.78 13.79
CA VAL A 557 -17.95 -24.63 14.71
C VAL A 557 -18.25 -25.10 16.14
N VAL A 558 -17.26 -24.94 17.03
CA VAL A 558 -17.34 -25.31 18.46
C VAL A 558 -17.24 -24.11 19.40
N GLY A 559 -17.03 -22.91 18.84
CA GLY A 559 -17.00 -21.65 19.58
C GLY A 559 -16.85 -20.46 18.64
N ALA A 560 -16.91 -19.25 19.20
CA ALA A 560 -16.71 -18.00 18.47
C ALA A 560 -16.09 -16.91 19.36
N GLU A 561 -15.77 -15.77 18.76
CA GLU A 561 -15.45 -14.53 19.46
C GLU A 561 -16.31 -13.38 18.93
N TRP A 562 -16.72 -12.45 19.80
CA TRP A 562 -17.31 -11.19 19.37
C TRP A 562 -16.33 -10.38 18.51
N GLY A 563 -16.83 -9.75 17.45
CA GLY A 563 -16.04 -8.85 16.62
C GLY A 563 -15.66 -7.54 17.31
N GLU A 564 -14.82 -6.73 16.66
CA GLU A 564 -14.43 -5.41 17.15
C GLU A 564 -14.99 -4.26 16.29
N GLY A 565 -15.04 -3.06 16.86
CA GLY A 565 -15.42 -1.84 16.15
C GLY A 565 -16.80 -1.93 15.51
N ARG A 566 -16.88 -1.78 14.17
CA ARG A 566 -18.15 -1.82 13.43
C ARG A 566 -18.87 -3.18 13.46
N ARG A 567 -18.18 -4.25 13.88
CA ARG A 567 -18.68 -5.63 13.92
C ARG A 567 -18.91 -6.13 15.36
N ALA A 568 -18.93 -5.25 16.36
CA ALA A 568 -19.05 -5.62 17.77
C ALA A 568 -20.35 -6.38 18.14
N GLU A 569 -21.39 -6.31 17.31
CA GLU A 569 -22.66 -7.03 17.51
C GLU A 569 -22.71 -8.39 16.79
N LEU A 570 -21.63 -8.80 16.11
CA LEU A 570 -21.51 -10.03 15.33
C LEU A 570 -20.38 -10.94 15.86
N PHE A 571 -20.47 -12.24 15.61
CA PHE A 571 -19.34 -13.15 15.79
C PHE A 571 -18.28 -12.84 14.71
N GLY A 572 -17.08 -12.44 15.11
CA GLY A 572 -15.98 -12.03 14.23
C GLY A 572 -14.98 -13.15 13.90
N THR A 573 -14.84 -14.11 14.82
CA THR A 573 -13.94 -15.26 14.71
C THR A 573 -14.71 -16.54 15.07
N PHE A 574 -14.44 -17.65 14.40
CA PHE A 574 -15.04 -18.97 14.70
C PHE A 574 -13.95 -19.97 15.08
N LEU A 575 -14.13 -20.67 16.21
CA LEU A 575 -13.27 -21.75 16.67
C LEU A 575 -13.73 -23.07 16.01
N LEU A 576 -12.78 -23.73 15.35
CA LEU A 576 -13.00 -24.91 14.53
C LEU A 576 -12.55 -26.19 15.24
N GLY A 577 -13.34 -27.26 15.08
CA GLY A 577 -13.03 -28.61 15.54
C GLY A 577 -13.20 -29.67 14.45
N VAL A 578 -12.44 -30.76 14.57
CA VAL A 578 -12.49 -31.96 13.71
C VAL A 578 -12.90 -33.17 14.53
N GLY A 579 -13.53 -34.16 13.89
CA GLY A 579 -14.09 -35.33 14.57
C GLY A 579 -13.01 -36.16 15.29
N ALA A 580 -13.15 -36.34 16.60
CA ALA A 580 -12.20 -37.05 17.46
C ALA A 580 -12.68 -38.44 17.93
N GLY A 581 -13.89 -38.84 17.54
CA GLY A 581 -14.57 -40.06 18.02
C GLY A 581 -15.63 -39.74 19.08
N ASP A 582 -16.54 -40.69 19.34
CA ASP A 582 -17.59 -40.61 20.39
C ASP A 582 -18.40 -39.28 20.45
N ASP A 583 -18.71 -38.69 19.28
CA ASP A 583 -19.37 -37.38 19.10
C ASP A 583 -18.58 -36.17 19.70
N GLU A 584 -17.28 -36.33 19.96
CA GLU A 584 -16.37 -35.27 20.40
C GLU A 584 -15.61 -34.61 19.24
N PHE A 585 -15.26 -33.33 19.42
CA PHE A 585 -14.51 -32.53 18.45
C PHE A 585 -13.21 -31.99 19.05
N ALA A 586 -12.09 -32.27 18.40
CA ALA A 586 -10.78 -31.74 18.77
C ALA A 586 -10.53 -30.42 18.03
N THR A 587 -10.18 -29.34 18.74
CA THR A 587 -9.96 -28.03 18.13
C THR A 587 -8.74 -28.05 17.20
N ILE A 588 -8.76 -27.24 16.14
CA ILE A 588 -7.70 -27.22 15.11
C ILE A 588 -7.35 -25.82 14.58
N GLY A 589 -8.13 -24.79 14.94
CA GLY A 589 -7.86 -23.43 14.48
C GLY A 589 -8.98 -22.46 14.80
N LYS A 590 -8.71 -21.16 14.59
CA LYS A 590 -9.70 -20.10 14.57
C LYS A 590 -9.74 -19.51 13.14
N VAL A 591 -10.93 -19.29 12.56
CA VAL A 591 -11.11 -18.65 11.24
C VAL A 591 -11.82 -17.30 11.39
N ALA A 592 -11.25 -16.26 10.80
CA ALA A 592 -11.78 -14.89 10.78
C ALA A 592 -11.63 -14.22 9.40
N THR A 593 -11.16 -14.96 8.38
CA THR A 593 -10.91 -14.45 7.01
C THR A 593 -11.72 -15.24 5.98
N GLY A 594 -12.01 -14.62 4.84
CA GLY A 594 -12.90 -15.19 3.80
C GLY A 594 -14.39 -14.86 4.01
N LEU A 595 -14.79 -14.35 5.18
CA LEU A 595 -16.19 -14.02 5.47
C LEU A 595 -16.56 -12.59 5.01
N THR A 596 -17.69 -12.47 4.32
CA THR A 596 -18.36 -11.19 4.04
C THR A 596 -19.12 -10.69 5.28
N ASP A 597 -19.51 -9.41 5.32
CA ASP A 597 -20.37 -8.90 6.41
C ASP A 597 -21.72 -9.64 6.47
N GLU A 598 -22.25 -10.06 5.31
CA GLU A 598 -23.46 -10.88 5.17
C GLU A 598 -23.27 -12.28 5.77
N ALA A 599 -22.19 -12.99 5.41
CA ALA A 599 -21.87 -14.30 5.97
C ALA A 599 -21.63 -14.26 7.49
N LEU A 600 -21.04 -13.18 8.02
CA LEU A 600 -20.89 -12.97 9.46
C LEU A 600 -22.24 -12.79 10.16
N ALA A 601 -23.17 -12.03 9.55
CA ALA A 601 -24.52 -11.85 10.07
C ALA A 601 -25.30 -13.17 10.08
N ASP A 602 -25.30 -13.91 8.96
CA ASP A 602 -25.99 -15.19 8.82
C ASP A 602 -25.47 -16.26 9.78
N LEU A 603 -24.14 -16.40 9.91
CA LEU A 603 -23.53 -17.32 10.87
C LEU A 603 -23.80 -16.90 12.32
N THR A 604 -23.81 -15.60 12.62
CA THR A 604 -24.19 -15.11 13.95
C THR A 604 -25.64 -15.47 14.26
N GLU A 605 -26.59 -15.19 13.35
CA GLU A 605 -28.01 -15.53 13.57
C GLU A 605 -28.21 -17.04 13.74
N ARG A 606 -27.56 -17.87 12.91
CA ARG A 606 -27.64 -19.33 12.97
C ARG A 606 -27.08 -19.92 14.26
N LEU A 607 -25.94 -19.40 14.75
CA LEU A 607 -25.20 -20.01 15.86
C LEU A 607 -25.58 -19.44 17.24
N LYS A 608 -26.12 -18.22 17.31
CA LYS A 608 -26.54 -17.58 18.58
C LYS A 608 -27.53 -18.41 19.42
N PRO A 609 -28.48 -19.18 18.86
CA PRO A 609 -29.32 -20.12 19.62
C PRO A 609 -28.57 -21.32 20.23
N HIS A 610 -27.33 -21.57 19.79
CA HIS A 610 -26.51 -22.73 20.16
C HIS A 610 -25.39 -22.38 21.16
N VAL A 611 -25.29 -21.11 21.57
CA VAL A 611 -24.36 -20.64 22.61
C VAL A 611 -24.62 -21.37 23.94
N VAL A 612 -23.55 -21.86 24.54
CA VAL A 612 -23.53 -22.60 25.81
C VAL A 612 -23.04 -21.72 26.95
N SER A 613 -21.96 -20.96 26.71
CA SER A 613 -21.39 -20.01 27.66
C SER A 613 -20.72 -18.84 26.94
N GLU A 614 -20.58 -17.71 27.64
CA GLU A 614 -19.88 -16.50 27.18
C GLU A 614 -18.95 -16.04 28.32
N ASP A 615 -17.66 -15.80 28.03
CA ASP A 615 -16.69 -15.22 28.97
C ASP A 615 -15.88 -14.12 28.27
N GLY A 616 -16.16 -12.86 28.62
CA GLY A 616 -15.59 -11.70 27.95
C GLY A 616 -15.96 -11.65 26.46
N THR A 617 -14.97 -11.85 25.60
CA THR A 617 -15.14 -11.92 24.14
C THR A 617 -15.28 -13.35 23.61
N GLU A 618 -14.92 -14.39 24.38
CA GLU A 618 -14.97 -15.79 23.94
C GLU A 618 -16.34 -16.43 24.20
N ILE A 619 -16.77 -17.27 23.27
CA ILE A 619 -18.11 -17.86 23.22
C ILE A 619 -18.00 -19.36 22.96
N GLU A 620 -18.56 -20.17 23.85
CA GLU A 620 -18.68 -21.62 23.67
C GLU A 620 -19.97 -21.93 22.91
N ILE A 621 -19.89 -22.71 21.82
CA ILE A 621 -21.04 -23.00 20.94
C ILE A 621 -21.22 -24.50 20.84
N ARG A 622 -22.45 -24.98 21.05
CA ARG A 622 -22.80 -26.38 20.80
C ARG A 622 -22.62 -26.67 19.29
N PRO A 623 -21.86 -27.72 18.92
CA PRO A 623 -21.70 -28.16 17.53
C PRO A 623 -23.02 -28.16 16.74
N GLU A 624 -23.08 -27.36 15.67
CA GLU A 624 -24.27 -27.22 14.81
C GLU A 624 -23.95 -26.99 13.33
N ALA A 625 -22.90 -26.20 13.01
CA ALA A 625 -22.53 -25.88 11.64
C ALA A 625 -21.18 -26.49 11.25
N VAL A 626 -21.09 -26.98 10.01
CA VAL A 626 -19.84 -27.36 9.35
C VAL A 626 -19.47 -26.27 8.36
N LEU A 627 -18.23 -25.79 8.43
CA LEU A 627 -17.65 -24.83 7.50
C LEU A 627 -16.61 -25.54 6.65
N GLU A 628 -16.62 -25.28 5.34
CA GLU A 628 -15.51 -25.61 4.47
C GLU A 628 -14.42 -24.54 4.64
N VAL A 629 -13.22 -24.97 5.02
CA VAL A 629 -12.11 -24.08 5.36
C VAL A 629 -10.88 -24.49 4.56
N GLY A 630 -10.46 -23.61 3.65
CA GLY A 630 -9.19 -23.73 2.95
C GLY A 630 -8.04 -23.27 3.84
N TYR A 631 -6.90 -23.94 3.74
CA TYR A 631 -5.69 -23.64 4.52
C TYR A 631 -4.44 -23.77 3.64
N GLU A 632 -3.34 -23.12 4.02
CA GLU A 632 -2.08 -23.24 3.28
C GLU A 632 -1.24 -24.43 3.73
N GLU A 633 -1.35 -24.83 5.00
CA GLU A 633 -0.53 -25.88 5.63
C GLU A 633 -1.23 -26.41 6.90
N ILE A 634 -0.99 -27.66 7.29
CA ILE A 634 -1.32 -28.18 8.63
C ILE A 634 -0.02 -28.31 9.41
N GLN A 635 0.06 -27.64 10.56
CA GLN A 635 1.26 -27.61 11.40
C GLN A 635 1.01 -28.29 12.74
N THR A 636 2.03 -28.93 13.33
CA THR A 636 1.91 -29.44 14.70
C THR A 636 1.85 -28.28 15.70
N SER A 637 0.94 -28.35 16.67
CA SER A 637 0.67 -27.26 17.61
C SER A 637 0.22 -27.75 18.99
N PRO A 638 0.82 -27.27 20.08
CA PRO A 638 0.36 -27.55 21.44
C PRO A 638 -0.84 -26.69 21.87
N THR A 639 -1.28 -25.74 21.04
CA THR A 639 -2.34 -24.77 21.38
C THR A 639 -3.75 -25.36 21.28
N TYR A 640 -3.96 -26.30 20.37
CA TYR A 640 -5.27 -26.87 20.07
C TYR A 640 -5.33 -28.36 20.43
N SER A 641 -6.51 -28.87 20.79
CA SER A 641 -6.65 -30.23 21.34
C SER A 641 -6.45 -31.35 20.30
N SER A 642 -6.47 -31.03 19.00
CA SER A 642 -6.05 -31.96 17.94
C SER A 642 -4.54 -32.26 17.94
N GLY A 643 -3.72 -31.39 18.54
CA GLY A 643 -2.27 -31.40 18.35
C GLY A 643 -1.81 -30.74 17.03
N TYR A 644 -2.74 -30.18 16.26
CA TYR A 644 -2.48 -29.52 14.97
C TYR A 644 -3.09 -28.10 14.92
N ALA A 645 -2.60 -27.28 13.99
CA ALA A 645 -3.11 -25.96 13.66
C ALA A 645 -3.24 -25.79 12.14
N LEU A 646 -4.35 -25.25 11.67
CA LEU A 646 -4.48 -24.77 10.29
C LEU A 646 -3.70 -23.46 10.13
N ARG A 647 -2.84 -23.39 9.10
CA ARG A 647 -2.13 -22.17 8.73
C ARG A 647 -2.94 -21.35 7.72
N PHE A 648 -3.15 -20.07 8.06
CA PHE A 648 -3.98 -19.12 7.31
C PHE A 648 -5.36 -19.67 6.90
N PRO A 649 -6.17 -20.21 7.84
CA PRO A 649 -7.50 -20.72 7.54
C PRO A 649 -8.39 -19.62 6.97
N ARG A 650 -9.11 -19.93 5.90
CA ARG A 650 -10.04 -19.04 5.22
C ARG A 650 -11.36 -19.78 5.02
N PHE A 651 -12.44 -19.12 5.38
CA PHE A 651 -13.79 -19.59 5.09
C PHE A 651 -13.99 -19.66 3.58
N VAL A 652 -14.46 -20.82 3.10
CA VAL A 652 -14.86 -21.06 1.71
C VAL A 652 -16.37 -21.06 1.59
N GLY A 653 -17.07 -21.76 2.48
CA GLY A 653 -18.52 -21.84 2.49
C GLY A 653 -19.09 -22.55 3.73
N VAL A 654 -20.41 -22.48 3.91
CA VAL A 654 -21.12 -23.32 4.88
C VAL A 654 -21.56 -24.61 4.20
N ARG A 655 -21.31 -25.76 4.84
CA ARG A 655 -21.63 -27.08 4.30
C ARG A 655 -22.98 -27.56 4.80
N ASP A 656 -24.04 -26.96 4.25
CA ASP A 656 -25.43 -27.35 4.53
C ASP A 656 -25.79 -28.76 4.04
N ASP A 657 -24.94 -29.37 3.22
CA ASP A 657 -25.00 -30.77 2.81
C ASP A 657 -24.42 -31.74 3.87
N LYS A 658 -23.71 -31.25 4.89
CA LYS A 658 -23.05 -32.05 5.94
C LYS A 658 -23.65 -31.83 7.32
N SER A 659 -23.81 -32.92 8.08
CA SER A 659 -24.00 -32.82 9.53
C SER A 659 -22.66 -32.68 10.23
N VAL A 660 -22.67 -32.30 11.52
CA VAL A 660 -21.43 -32.24 12.33
C VAL A 660 -20.70 -33.60 12.43
N GLY A 661 -21.40 -34.71 12.22
CA GLY A 661 -20.78 -36.05 12.15
C GLY A 661 -20.13 -36.39 10.81
N ASP A 662 -20.38 -35.59 9.75
CA ASP A 662 -19.78 -35.72 8.42
C ASP A 662 -18.57 -34.77 8.21
N ALA A 663 -18.18 -34.05 9.26
CA ALA A 663 -16.96 -33.26 9.31
C ALA A 663 -15.70 -34.14 9.23
N ASP A 664 -14.60 -33.56 8.78
CA ASP A 664 -13.33 -34.28 8.66
C ASP A 664 -12.79 -34.73 10.02
N SER A 665 -12.18 -35.90 10.04
CA SER A 665 -11.67 -36.54 11.25
C SER A 665 -10.22 -36.15 11.57
N LEU A 666 -9.85 -36.26 12.84
CA LEU A 666 -8.46 -36.11 13.28
C LEU A 666 -7.50 -37.08 12.57
N GLU A 667 -7.96 -38.27 12.17
CA GLU A 667 -7.19 -39.22 11.35
C GLU A 667 -6.94 -38.72 9.92
N ARG A 668 -7.87 -37.95 9.32
CA ARG A 668 -7.65 -37.30 8.02
C ARG A 668 -6.65 -36.15 8.17
N VAL A 669 -6.78 -35.35 9.23
CA VAL A 669 -5.84 -34.27 9.57
C VAL A 669 -4.42 -34.79 9.72
N ALA A 670 -4.20 -35.82 10.55
CA ALA A 670 -2.86 -36.40 10.76
C ALA A 670 -2.25 -36.93 9.45
N ARG A 671 -3.07 -37.54 8.58
CA ARG A 671 -2.63 -38.01 7.25
C ARG A 671 -2.24 -36.87 6.32
N LEU A 672 -3.00 -35.77 6.33
CA LEU A 672 -2.72 -34.56 5.54
C LEU A 672 -1.51 -33.78 6.09
N ALA A 673 -1.23 -33.89 7.39
CA ALA A 673 -0.02 -33.36 8.03
C ALA A 673 1.25 -34.23 7.81
N GLY A 674 1.11 -35.41 7.19
CA GLY A 674 2.23 -36.32 6.90
C GLY A 674 2.50 -37.40 7.97
N ASP A 675 1.81 -37.39 9.11
CA ASP A 675 2.02 -38.33 10.24
C ASP A 675 1.40 -39.73 10.01
N GLY A 676 1.00 -40.04 8.77
CA GLY A 676 0.21 -41.23 8.42
C GLY A 676 0.92 -42.31 7.57
N ALA A 677 2.24 -42.25 7.42
CA ALA A 677 3.02 -43.18 6.60
C ALA A 677 3.95 -44.10 7.43
N GLU A 678 3.47 -45.30 7.75
CA GLU A 678 4.29 -46.50 8.07
C GLU A 678 4.21 -47.54 6.94
#